data_AF-D7B0P8-F1
#
_entry.id   AF-D7B0P8-F1
#
_cell.length_a   1.000
_cell.length_b   1.000
_cell.length_c   1.000
_cell.angle_alpha   90.00
_cell.angle_beta   90.00
_cell.angle_gamma   90.00
#
_symmetry.space_group_name_H-M   'P 1'
#
loop_
_entity.id
_entity.type
_entity.pdbx_description
1 polymer ?
#
loop_
_entity_poly.entity_id
_entity_poly.type
_entity_poly.pdbx_seq_one_letter_code
_entity_poly.pdbx_strand_id
1 'polypeptide(L)'
;MRRTTAALAALPLLTAVLTPAAPVAAETSPSEARVVPIQVTGAPSERFNLVILGDGYTEEEMPLFREQLDQHLNVQWSIEPFRTYRNYLNVYAVQTPSAESGVDCDPAREDQERDTALDMGFFNGCDPEALERLLTVDEEAAEAAADLVPGVSADNRQILALANSGTYGGRGGATATASSGNALSALISPHELGHSLGELQDEYPYYFRDTSLGRYTGGEPDSAHHTLMSSREMLDRREKWWRWLGEESEAGGTIGAADPDGHEGGLYHSEGVWRPSEHSMLKSLGYYFDQVAREVMVQRISGLRDRGEMPVSSTPEGEVGPEDAVWVEGPHPVFHELEYTWSVDGEELPEAAGSRALDLSGLGLDEGAKVSVRVQDPTGFVRDPLIRESAALTQTRSWTVGEPLPADAGTVEFTRFRDTARAVGGDEVVYAETSRPTDRVLDVAWTLDGREVSTSADGRTLDLGEVAPGAGTHTLTAAVTDPAAPGGDSQTLVWTVDNTAPTAPRELSEPAATAGEDHHIHLNAFSMRLSPRDDGEGHVVGEFRVDGDGWHHYYGWPDDPGAPFRFTPDGTNVDDLVYGSLGSGGLSTAVFEVDGHEPGWGTHTVEHRAVDAAGNTGSPDSFRATVVPAADPECTETVTGTVRGGLDVDSGVVCLDGAVVSGGVDVAAGASLVVDGGSLRGGLNADGAHTVRLTDTEVRGAVRVSGTTSEVMVLGSELTGSLALHGNTQVPSPTWTGDPGGYGPVLAGNSVRGSLSCTGNSPAIADFGAANDVTGSTAGQCAHL
;
A
#
# COMPACT_ATOMS: atom_id res chain seq x y z
N MET A 1 -25.57 -23.50 -97.34
CA MET A 1 -26.00 -24.57 -96.42
C MET A 1 -25.11 -24.49 -95.18
N ARG A 2 -25.53 -24.26 -93.93
CA ARG A 2 -26.78 -23.76 -93.33
C ARG A 2 -26.36 -23.05 -92.02
N ARG A 3 -26.80 -21.78 -91.86
CA ARG A 3 -27.06 -21.01 -90.61
C ARG A 3 -25.86 -20.68 -89.70
N THR A 4 -25.69 -19.47 -89.14
CA THR A 4 -26.45 -18.22 -89.18
C THR A 4 -25.53 -17.09 -88.71
N THR A 5 -25.44 -16.05 -89.55
CA THR A 5 -25.21 -14.62 -89.29
C THR A 5 -24.32 -14.18 -88.13
N ALA A 6 -23.12 -13.73 -88.52
CA ALA A 6 -22.22 -12.86 -87.79
C ALA A 6 -22.66 -11.39 -87.84
N ALA A 7 -22.26 -10.61 -86.83
CA ALA A 7 -21.99 -9.19 -87.00
C ALA A 7 -20.93 -8.74 -85.99
N LEU A 8 -19.84 -8.19 -86.56
CA LEU A 8 -18.66 -7.60 -85.95
C LEU A 8 -18.95 -6.20 -85.38
N ALA A 9 -18.14 -5.77 -84.39
CA ALA A 9 -17.48 -4.46 -84.41
C ALA A 9 -16.18 -4.52 -83.58
N ALA A 10 -15.07 -4.04 -84.16
CA ALA A 10 -13.69 -4.10 -83.66
C ALA A 10 -13.36 -2.88 -82.76
N LEU A 11 -12.76 -3.11 -81.57
CA LEU A 11 -11.35 -2.87 -81.16
C LEU A 11 -10.75 -1.48 -81.49
N PRO A 12 -10.20 -0.81 -80.46
CA PRO A 12 -8.74 -0.82 -80.26
C PRO A 12 -8.29 -1.08 -78.80
N LEU A 13 -7.03 -1.50 -78.67
CA LEU A 13 -6.32 -1.76 -77.42
C LEU A 13 -6.17 -0.49 -76.56
N LEU A 14 -6.48 -0.60 -75.26
CA LEU A 14 -5.92 0.23 -74.20
C LEU A 14 -5.01 -0.64 -73.31
N THR A 15 -3.86 -0.08 -72.97
CA THR A 15 -2.83 -0.58 -72.05
C THR A 15 -3.41 -0.96 -70.69
N ALA A 16 -3.17 -2.20 -70.25
CA ALA A 16 -3.48 -2.64 -68.90
C ALA A 16 -2.50 -2.00 -67.90
N VAL A 17 -3.00 -1.06 -67.11
CA VAL A 17 -2.37 -0.65 -65.85
C VAL A 17 -2.68 -1.75 -64.85
N LEU A 18 -1.66 -2.46 -64.35
CA LEU A 18 -1.80 -3.27 -63.15
C LEU A 18 -1.96 -2.29 -61.97
N THR A 19 -3.20 -2.12 -61.51
CA THR A 19 -3.48 -1.56 -60.19
C THR A 19 -3.18 -2.65 -59.16
N PRO A 20 -2.28 -2.42 -58.17
CA PRO A 20 -2.16 -3.32 -57.04
C PRO A 20 -3.51 -3.35 -56.31
N ALA A 21 -4.00 -4.55 -56.01
CA ALA A 21 -5.08 -4.72 -55.07
C ALA A 21 -4.66 -4.06 -53.76
N ALA A 22 -5.48 -3.15 -53.24
CA ALA A 22 -5.32 -2.64 -51.89
C ALA A 22 -5.22 -3.85 -50.93
N PRO A 23 -4.34 -3.83 -49.93
CA PRO A 23 -4.45 -4.79 -48.84
C PRO A 23 -5.83 -4.55 -48.22
N VAL A 24 -6.64 -5.59 -48.23
CA VAL A 24 -7.82 -5.65 -47.37
C VAL A 24 -7.25 -5.62 -45.96
N ALA A 25 -7.48 -4.53 -45.25
CA ALA A 25 -7.26 -4.48 -43.81
C ALA A 25 -8.01 -5.69 -43.24
N ALA A 26 -7.28 -6.61 -42.62
CA ALA A 26 -7.89 -7.64 -41.82
C ALA A 26 -8.54 -6.91 -40.65
N GLU A 27 -9.88 -6.85 -40.65
CA GLU A 27 -10.63 -6.54 -39.44
C GLU A 27 -10.27 -7.63 -38.43
N THR A 28 -9.39 -7.31 -37.47
CA THR A 28 -9.17 -8.11 -36.27
C THR A 28 -10.49 -8.12 -35.52
N SER A 29 -11.24 -9.20 -35.71
CA SER A 29 -12.44 -9.46 -34.91
C SER A 29 -12.00 -9.73 -33.47
N PRO A 30 -12.72 -9.27 -32.43
CA PRO A 30 -12.42 -9.57 -31.03
C PRO A 30 -12.79 -11.03 -30.67
N SER A 31 -12.34 -12.02 -31.47
CA SER A 31 -12.76 -13.41 -31.35
C SER A 31 -11.86 -14.29 -30.48
N GLU A 32 -10.86 -13.74 -29.81
CA GLU A 32 -9.97 -14.47 -28.87
C GLU A 32 -10.07 -14.00 -27.42
N ALA A 33 -10.79 -12.90 -27.15
CA ALA A 33 -10.94 -12.38 -25.80
C ALA A 33 -11.71 -13.38 -24.90
N ARG A 34 -11.17 -13.64 -23.70
CA ARG A 34 -11.75 -14.60 -22.75
C ARG A 34 -12.05 -13.92 -21.41
N VAL A 35 -13.33 -13.92 -21.03
CA VAL A 35 -13.76 -13.51 -19.68
C VAL A 35 -13.46 -14.63 -18.68
N VAL A 36 -12.74 -14.28 -17.62
CA VAL A 36 -12.40 -15.14 -16.49
C VAL A 36 -12.88 -14.48 -15.20
N PRO A 37 -13.90 -15.03 -14.53
CA PRO A 37 -14.28 -14.57 -13.20
C PRO A 37 -13.14 -14.83 -12.22
N ILE A 38 -12.71 -13.79 -11.50
CA ILE A 38 -11.68 -13.87 -10.46
C ILE A 38 -12.32 -13.91 -9.08
N GLN A 39 -13.31 -13.04 -8.86
CA GLN A 39 -14.11 -13.00 -7.65
C GLN A 39 -15.55 -12.66 -8.03
N VAL A 40 -16.53 -13.49 -7.62
CA VAL A 40 -17.95 -13.20 -7.84
C VAL A 40 -18.69 -13.35 -6.52
N THR A 41 -19.07 -12.22 -5.92
CA THR A 41 -19.75 -12.17 -4.62
C THR A 41 -21.26 -11.94 -4.73
N GLY A 42 -21.77 -11.78 -5.95
CA GLY A 42 -23.20 -11.64 -6.22
C GLY A 42 -23.50 -11.36 -7.69
N ALA A 43 -24.78 -11.18 -8.01
CA ALA A 43 -25.21 -10.81 -9.36
C ALA A 43 -24.50 -9.51 -9.80
N PRO A 44 -23.97 -9.44 -11.05
CA PRO A 44 -23.29 -8.25 -11.54
C PRO A 44 -24.10 -6.95 -11.41
N SER A 45 -25.42 -7.03 -11.54
CA SER A 45 -26.33 -5.90 -11.37
C SER A 45 -26.46 -5.39 -9.94
N GLU A 46 -25.92 -6.11 -8.95
CA GLU A 46 -26.00 -5.78 -7.52
C GLU A 46 -24.60 -5.63 -6.90
N ARG A 47 -23.57 -5.49 -7.73
CA ARG A 47 -22.18 -5.36 -7.29
C ARG A 47 -21.50 -4.22 -8.02
N PHE A 48 -20.42 -3.73 -7.42
CA PHE A 48 -19.45 -2.92 -8.14
C PHE A 48 -18.57 -3.90 -8.91
N ASN A 49 -18.43 -3.71 -10.21
CA ASN A 49 -17.73 -4.67 -11.07
C ASN A 49 -16.40 -4.05 -11.51
N LEU A 50 -15.30 -4.57 -10.98
CA LEU A 50 -13.97 -4.26 -11.47
C LEU A 50 -13.66 -5.18 -12.65
N VAL A 51 -13.52 -4.61 -13.84
CA VAL A 51 -13.20 -5.34 -15.07
C VAL A 51 -11.77 -5.01 -15.45
N ILE A 52 -10.91 -6.02 -15.40
CA ILE A 52 -9.47 -5.88 -15.60
C ILE A 52 -9.09 -6.46 -16.95
N LEU A 53 -8.48 -5.65 -17.80
CA LEU A 53 -8.07 -6.01 -19.15
C LEU A 53 -6.55 -6.18 -19.18
N GLY A 54 -6.02 -7.06 -20.03
CA GLY A 54 -4.57 -7.23 -20.21
C GLY A 54 -4.15 -6.95 -21.65
N ASP A 55 -3.25 -6.00 -21.86
CA ASP A 55 -2.73 -5.68 -23.20
C ASP A 55 -1.23 -5.93 -23.33
N GLY A 56 -0.79 -6.25 -24.55
CA GLY A 56 0.62 -6.55 -24.84
C GLY A 56 1.08 -7.92 -24.31
N TYR A 57 0.14 -8.81 -23.95
CA TYR A 57 0.43 -10.19 -23.59
C TYR A 57 0.02 -11.11 -24.73
N THR A 58 0.96 -11.88 -25.26
CA THR A 58 0.65 -12.96 -26.19
C THR A 58 -0.10 -14.10 -25.50
N GLU A 59 -0.68 -15.02 -26.28
CA GLU A 59 -1.35 -16.22 -25.73
C GLU A 59 -0.40 -17.03 -24.80
N GLU A 60 0.90 -17.06 -25.10
CA GLU A 60 1.92 -17.74 -24.29
C GLU A 60 2.21 -17.01 -22.97
N GLU A 61 1.93 -15.71 -22.89
CA GLU A 61 2.16 -14.85 -21.72
C GLU A 61 0.90 -14.69 -20.85
N MET A 62 -0.24 -15.31 -21.21
CA MET A 62 -1.42 -15.30 -20.35
C MET A 62 -1.19 -15.82 -18.92
N PRO A 63 -0.27 -16.78 -18.65
CA PRO A 63 0.13 -17.11 -17.29
C PRO A 63 0.78 -15.93 -16.55
N LEU A 64 1.64 -15.14 -17.22
CA LEU A 64 2.26 -13.94 -16.64
C LEU A 64 1.21 -12.88 -16.30
N PHE A 65 0.26 -12.63 -17.21
CA PHE A 65 -0.86 -11.72 -16.91
C PHE A 65 -1.63 -12.13 -15.66
N ARG A 66 -1.89 -13.42 -15.45
CA ARG A 66 -2.59 -13.92 -14.26
C ARG A 66 -1.77 -13.77 -12.98
N GLU A 67 -0.45 -13.98 -13.05
CA GLU A 67 0.46 -13.77 -11.93
C GLU A 67 0.51 -12.29 -11.52
N GLN A 68 0.68 -11.39 -12.47
CA GLN A 68 0.69 -9.95 -12.21
C GLN A 68 -0.68 -9.45 -11.74
N LEU A 69 -1.77 -9.98 -12.31
CA LEU A 69 -3.12 -9.70 -11.83
C LEU A 69 -3.31 -10.12 -10.37
N ASP A 70 -2.84 -11.30 -9.98
CA ASP A 70 -2.90 -11.76 -8.58
C ASP A 70 -2.12 -10.82 -7.66
N GLN A 71 -0.91 -10.39 -8.04
CA GLN A 71 -0.13 -9.41 -7.30
C GLN A 71 -0.89 -8.07 -7.14
N HIS A 72 -1.41 -7.52 -8.24
CA HIS A 72 -2.15 -6.26 -8.22
C HIS A 72 -3.39 -6.34 -7.33
N LEU A 73 -4.13 -7.44 -7.39
CA LEU A 73 -5.31 -7.64 -6.56
C LEU A 73 -4.96 -7.80 -5.08
N ASN A 74 -3.94 -8.58 -4.73
CA ASN A 74 -3.56 -8.75 -3.32
C ASN A 74 -3.02 -7.45 -2.70
N VAL A 75 -2.27 -6.64 -3.44
CA VAL A 75 -1.90 -5.28 -2.99
C VAL A 75 -3.13 -4.38 -2.87
N GLN A 76 -4.07 -4.44 -3.82
CA GLN A 76 -5.32 -3.69 -3.67
C GLN A 76 -6.12 -4.13 -2.43
N TRP A 77 -6.18 -5.44 -2.14
CA TRP A 77 -6.88 -5.97 -0.98
C TRP A 77 -6.17 -5.72 0.35
N SER A 78 -4.90 -5.29 0.38
CA SER A 78 -4.29 -4.80 1.61
C SER A 78 -4.68 -3.35 1.93
N ILE A 79 -5.16 -2.59 0.94
CA ILE A 79 -5.43 -1.15 1.04
C ILE A 79 -6.91 -0.89 1.39
N GLU A 80 -7.15 -0.03 2.39
CA GLU A 80 -8.49 0.49 2.65
C GLU A 80 -8.90 1.57 1.63
N PRO A 81 -10.18 1.61 1.18
CA PRO A 81 -11.31 0.80 1.64
C PRO A 81 -11.53 -0.51 0.87
N PHE A 82 -10.69 -0.84 -0.11
CA PHE A 82 -10.87 -2.06 -0.90
C PHE A 82 -10.83 -3.33 -0.04
N ARG A 83 -9.99 -3.34 1.01
CA ARG A 83 -9.90 -4.40 2.03
C ARG A 83 -11.25 -4.63 2.72
N THR A 84 -11.81 -3.61 3.39
CA THR A 84 -13.10 -3.72 4.10
C THR A 84 -14.28 -4.01 3.17
N TYR A 85 -14.28 -3.45 1.97
CA TYR A 85 -15.40 -3.56 1.04
C TYR A 85 -15.22 -4.66 -0.02
N ARG A 86 -14.23 -5.55 0.11
CA ARG A 86 -13.91 -6.60 -0.89
C ARG A 86 -15.14 -7.39 -1.36
N ASN A 87 -16.07 -7.69 -0.46
CA ASN A 87 -17.30 -8.42 -0.76
C ASN A 87 -18.33 -7.65 -1.59
N TYR A 88 -18.19 -6.33 -1.76
CA TYR A 88 -19.03 -5.50 -2.62
C TYR A 88 -18.61 -5.60 -4.10
N LEU A 89 -17.42 -6.17 -4.34
CA LEU A 89 -16.80 -6.23 -5.64
C LEU A 89 -16.96 -7.60 -6.28
N ASN A 90 -17.43 -7.59 -7.54
CA ASN A 90 -17.07 -8.62 -8.48
C ASN A 90 -15.80 -8.20 -9.23
N VAL A 91 -14.93 -9.16 -9.51
CA VAL A 91 -13.73 -8.96 -10.33
C VAL A 91 -13.74 -9.93 -11.50
N TYR A 92 -13.63 -9.38 -12.70
CA TYR A 92 -13.52 -10.12 -13.94
C TYR A 92 -12.24 -9.74 -14.66
N ALA A 93 -11.44 -10.73 -15.04
CA ALA A 93 -10.35 -10.53 -15.97
C ALA A 93 -10.85 -10.80 -17.40
N VAL A 94 -10.61 -9.87 -18.32
CA VAL A 94 -10.80 -10.10 -19.76
C VAL A 94 -9.41 -10.28 -20.35
N GLN A 95 -9.07 -11.53 -20.65
CA GLN A 95 -7.82 -11.88 -21.31
C GLN A 95 -7.95 -11.52 -22.78
N THR A 96 -7.14 -10.58 -23.25
CA THR A 96 -7.11 -10.08 -24.63
C THR A 96 -5.73 -10.37 -25.23
N PRO A 97 -5.50 -11.60 -25.75
CA PRO A 97 -4.22 -11.96 -26.35
C PRO A 97 -3.83 -10.98 -27.46
N SER A 98 -2.63 -10.42 -27.33
CA SER A 98 -2.00 -9.52 -28.30
C SER A 98 -1.15 -10.30 -29.30
N ALA A 99 -0.99 -9.78 -30.51
CA ALA A 99 -0.13 -10.41 -31.52
C ALA A 99 1.36 -10.27 -31.16
N GLU A 100 1.72 -9.17 -30.50
CA GLU A 100 3.06 -8.90 -30.01
C GLU A 100 3.11 -8.72 -28.48
N SER A 101 4.28 -9.00 -27.92
CA SER A 101 4.59 -8.76 -26.50
C SER A 101 5.09 -7.33 -26.29
N GLY A 102 4.61 -6.68 -25.23
CA GLY A 102 4.86 -5.27 -24.95
C GLY A 102 3.79 -4.34 -25.50
N VAL A 103 3.94 -3.05 -25.26
CA VAL A 103 3.01 -1.98 -25.68
C VAL A 103 3.75 -0.88 -26.46
N ASP A 104 2.98 0.03 -27.05
CA ASP A 104 3.50 1.10 -27.88
C ASP A 104 4.35 2.12 -27.11
N CYS A 105 5.37 2.63 -27.80
CA CYS A 105 6.27 3.69 -27.37
C CYS A 105 6.86 3.52 -25.97
N ASP A 106 7.05 2.28 -25.53
CA ASP A 106 7.72 1.96 -24.28
C ASP A 106 9.16 2.51 -24.30
N PRO A 107 9.51 3.48 -23.44
CA PRO A 107 10.82 4.14 -23.46
C PRO A 107 11.98 3.20 -23.12
N ALA A 108 11.71 2.05 -22.50
CA ALA A 108 12.72 1.02 -22.24
C ALA A 108 13.03 0.16 -23.49
N ARG A 109 12.35 0.40 -24.63
CA ARG A 109 12.46 -0.42 -25.85
C ARG A 109 12.87 0.43 -27.06
N GLU A 110 13.57 -0.21 -28.00
CA GLU A 110 13.99 0.46 -29.25
C GLU A 110 12.88 0.54 -30.31
N ASP A 111 11.94 -0.42 -30.34
CA ASP A 111 10.80 -0.41 -31.27
C ASP A 111 9.63 0.35 -30.66
N GLN A 112 9.02 1.27 -31.43
CA GLN A 112 7.99 2.19 -30.94
C GLN A 112 6.55 1.72 -31.16
N GLU A 113 6.29 0.74 -32.03
CA GLU A 113 4.93 0.27 -32.34
C GLU A 113 4.84 -1.25 -32.16
N ARG A 114 3.68 -1.72 -31.70
CA ARG A 114 3.31 -3.09 -31.34
C ARG A 114 1.87 -3.35 -31.76
N ASP A 115 1.63 -4.47 -32.42
CA ASP A 115 0.27 -4.93 -32.72
C ASP A 115 -0.34 -5.58 -31.45
N THR A 116 -0.99 -4.75 -30.63
CA THR A 116 -1.64 -5.19 -29.39
C THR A 116 -3.17 -5.18 -29.49
N ALA A 117 -3.83 -5.86 -28.55
CA ALA A 117 -5.28 -6.07 -28.59
C ALA A 117 -6.08 -4.81 -28.24
N LEU A 118 -5.51 -3.93 -27.40
CA LEU A 118 -6.16 -2.72 -26.88
C LEU A 118 -5.41 -1.43 -27.21
N ASP A 119 -4.37 -1.50 -28.06
CA ASP A 119 -3.58 -0.35 -28.53
C ASP A 119 -3.05 0.51 -27.36
N MET A 120 -2.58 -0.15 -26.29
CA MET A 120 -1.97 0.58 -25.18
C MET A 120 -0.62 1.17 -25.59
N GLY A 121 -0.32 2.37 -25.09
CA GLY A 121 0.94 3.05 -25.40
C GLY A 121 1.31 4.14 -24.42
N PHE A 122 2.62 4.32 -24.20
CA PHE A 122 3.18 5.43 -23.43
C PHE A 122 3.10 6.75 -24.21
N PHE A 123 3.52 7.85 -23.58
CA PHE A 123 3.51 9.17 -24.22
C PHE A 123 2.12 9.58 -24.74
N ASN A 124 1.05 9.26 -24.02
CA ASN A 124 -0.32 9.56 -24.46
C ASN A 124 -0.63 9.03 -25.89
N GLY A 125 -0.26 7.78 -26.16
CA GLY A 125 -0.42 7.18 -27.48
C GLY A 125 0.64 7.67 -28.46
N CYS A 126 1.91 7.58 -28.07
CA CYS A 126 3.08 7.89 -28.90
C CYS A 126 3.25 9.38 -29.28
N ASP A 127 2.72 10.33 -28.51
CA ASP A 127 2.99 11.76 -28.67
C ASP A 127 4.31 12.15 -27.95
N PRO A 128 5.41 12.39 -28.68
CA PRO A 128 6.72 12.68 -28.07
C PRO A 128 6.76 14.00 -27.28
N GLU A 129 5.73 14.86 -27.37
CA GLU A 129 5.62 16.07 -26.56
C GLU A 129 4.84 15.84 -25.25
N ALA A 130 4.21 14.67 -25.07
CA ALA A 130 3.46 14.31 -23.89
C ALA A 130 4.35 13.77 -22.75
N LEU A 131 3.76 13.63 -21.56
CA LEU A 131 4.41 13.01 -20.42
C LEU A 131 4.71 11.53 -20.72
N GLU A 132 5.98 11.14 -20.60
CA GLU A 132 6.47 9.78 -20.88
C GLU A 132 5.67 8.69 -20.18
N ARG A 133 5.45 8.84 -18.86
CA ARG A 133 4.72 7.88 -18.01
C ARG A 133 3.21 7.78 -18.28
N LEU A 134 2.66 8.64 -19.15
CA LEU A 134 1.23 8.69 -19.41
C LEU A 134 0.82 7.54 -20.33
N LEU A 135 0.40 6.44 -19.71
CA LEU A 135 0.02 5.21 -20.38
C LEU A 135 -1.46 5.25 -20.77
N THR A 136 -1.77 5.16 -22.05
CA THR A 136 -3.15 5.21 -22.57
C THR A 136 -3.59 3.87 -23.11
N VAL A 137 -4.87 3.76 -23.43
CA VAL A 137 -5.53 2.60 -24.04
C VAL A 137 -6.54 3.11 -25.06
N ASP A 138 -6.85 2.34 -26.10
CA ASP A 138 -8.00 2.62 -26.95
C ASP A 138 -9.31 2.37 -26.17
N GLU A 139 -10.04 3.44 -25.91
CA GLU A 139 -11.26 3.40 -25.08
C GLU A 139 -12.39 2.60 -25.74
N GLU A 140 -12.47 2.57 -27.08
CA GLU A 140 -13.51 1.79 -27.78
C GLU A 140 -13.23 0.29 -27.66
N ALA A 141 -11.99 -0.12 -27.82
CA ALA A 141 -11.54 -1.49 -27.62
C ALA A 141 -11.68 -1.93 -26.15
N ALA A 142 -11.31 -1.07 -25.20
CA ALA A 142 -11.45 -1.34 -23.77
C ALA A 142 -12.91 -1.54 -23.36
N GLU A 143 -13.81 -0.65 -23.80
CA GLU A 143 -15.25 -0.77 -23.54
C GLU A 143 -15.84 -2.01 -24.23
N ALA A 144 -15.46 -2.29 -25.48
CA ALA A 144 -15.91 -3.48 -26.20
C ALA A 144 -15.46 -4.78 -25.52
N ALA A 145 -14.23 -4.83 -25.00
CA ALA A 145 -13.72 -5.96 -24.22
C ALA A 145 -14.48 -6.10 -22.89
N ALA A 146 -14.74 -4.99 -22.21
CA ALA A 146 -15.46 -4.98 -20.96
C ALA A 146 -16.95 -5.37 -21.10
N ASP A 147 -17.57 -5.09 -22.25
CA ASP A 147 -18.95 -5.46 -22.58
C ASP A 147 -19.14 -6.97 -22.82
N LEU A 148 -18.04 -7.73 -22.93
CA LEU A 148 -18.10 -9.19 -22.95
C LEU A 148 -18.53 -9.79 -21.60
N VAL A 149 -18.42 -9.04 -20.49
CA VAL A 149 -18.79 -9.50 -19.16
C VAL A 149 -20.32 -9.41 -18.99
N PRO A 150 -21.05 -10.53 -18.85
CA PRO A 150 -22.51 -10.49 -18.80
C PRO A 150 -23.04 -9.78 -17.55
N GLY A 151 -24.01 -8.88 -17.74
CA GLY A 151 -24.75 -8.25 -16.63
C GLY A 151 -24.07 -7.04 -15.98
N VAL A 152 -22.87 -6.67 -16.43
CA VAL A 152 -22.24 -5.39 -16.04
C VAL A 152 -22.84 -4.23 -16.85
N SER A 153 -22.81 -3.03 -16.30
CA SER A 153 -23.21 -1.80 -16.98
C SER A 153 -22.19 -0.69 -16.70
N ALA A 154 -22.12 0.33 -17.55
CA ALA A 154 -21.23 1.47 -17.33
C ALA A 154 -21.44 2.11 -15.95
N ASP A 155 -22.69 2.17 -15.47
CA ASP A 155 -23.04 2.79 -14.19
C ASP A 155 -22.44 2.09 -12.97
N ASN A 156 -22.10 0.79 -13.06
CA ASN A 156 -21.59 0.00 -11.94
C ASN A 156 -20.33 -0.82 -12.26
N ARG A 157 -19.64 -0.46 -13.34
CA ARG A 157 -18.38 -1.05 -13.78
C ARG A 157 -17.27 -0.02 -13.61
N GLN A 158 -16.06 -0.44 -13.23
CA GLN A 158 -14.82 0.32 -13.44
C GLN A 158 -13.86 -0.53 -14.25
N ILE A 159 -13.23 0.05 -15.28
CA ILE A 159 -12.22 -0.63 -16.10
C ILE A 159 -10.83 -0.29 -15.59
N LEU A 160 -9.97 -1.31 -15.50
CA LEU A 160 -8.53 -1.18 -15.29
C LEU A 160 -7.80 -1.96 -16.39
N ALA A 161 -7.01 -1.29 -17.22
CA ALA A 161 -6.19 -1.94 -18.25
C ALA A 161 -4.74 -2.08 -17.78
N LEU A 162 -4.20 -3.29 -17.83
CA LEU A 162 -2.83 -3.60 -17.45
C LEU A 162 -1.97 -3.82 -18.70
N ALA A 163 -0.95 -2.98 -18.88
CA ALA A 163 0.03 -3.11 -19.96
C ALA A 163 1.17 -4.05 -19.55
N ASN A 164 1.52 -5.01 -20.42
CA ASN A 164 2.72 -5.83 -20.27
C ASN A 164 4.00 -5.00 -20.47
N SER A 165 4.42 -4.26 -19.44
CA SER A 165 5.65 -3.49 -19.44
C SER A 165 6.25 -3.39 -18.03
N GLY A 166 7.58 -3.40 -17.96
CA GLY A 166 8.36 -3.11 -16.75
C GLY A 166 8.60 -1.62 -16.51
N THR A 167 8.26 -0.77 -17.48
CA THR A 167 8.39 0.68 -17.40
C THR A 167 7.30 1.26 -16.53
N TYR A 168 7.66 2.19 -15.65
CA TYR A 168 6.70 2.91 -14.83
C TYR A 168 5.74 3.73 -15.70
N GLY A 169 4.44 3.48 -15.56
CA GLY A 169 3.41 4.29 -16.19
C GLY A 169 2.00 3.89 -15.81
N GLY A 170 1.10 4.86 -15.92
CA GLY A 170 -0.30 4.77 -15.55
C GLY A 170 -1.06 6.03 -15.95
N ARG A 171 -2.38 5.94 -15.89
CA ARG A 171 -3.28 7.07 -16.14
C ARG A 171 -4.66 6.83 -15.51
N GLY A 172 -5.16 7.87 -14.87
CA GLY A 172 -6.55 7.98 -14.43
C GLY A 172 -7.47 8.52 -15.53
N GLY A 173 -8.75 8.18 -15.48
CA GLY A 173 -9.74 8.59 -16.47
C GLY A 173 -11.05 7.84 -16.29
N ALA A 174 -11.84 7.70 -17.35
CA ALA A 174 -12.96 6.76 -17.30
C ALA A 174 -12.45 5.31 -17.15
N THR A 175 -11.37 5.01 -17.87
CA THR A 175 -10.57 3.79 -17.76
C THR A 175 -9.27 4.09 -17.03
N ALA A 176 -8.99 3.34 -15.96
CA ALA A 176 -7.69 3.37 -15.31
C ALA A 176 -6.69 2.52 -16.10
N THR A 177 -5.43 2.93 -16.19
CA THR A 177 -4.36 2.13 -16.79
C THR A 177 -3.18 2.00 -15.85
N ALA A 178 -2.47 0.87 -15.92
CA ALA A 178 -1.21 0.69 -15.21
C ALA A 178 -0.29 -0.23 -16.02
N SER A 179 1.01 0.04 -15.98
CA SER A 179 2.03 -0.98 -16.24
C SER A 179 1.90 -2.12 -15.24
N SER A 180 2.23 -3.37 -15.62
CA SER A 180 2.07 -4.55 -14.77
C SER A 180 3.36 -5.15 -14.20
N GLY A 181 4.51 -4.82 -14.80
CA GLY A 181 5.80 -5.44 -14.48
C GLY A 181 6.80 -4.53 -13.76
N ASN A 182 6.45 -3.27 -13.49
CA ASN A 182 7.27 -2.35 -12.72
C ASN A 182 7.18 -2.66 -11.22
N ALA A 183 8.22 -2.33 -10.45
CA ALA A 183 8.21 -2.51 -8.99
C ALA A 183 6.98 -1.85 -8.32
N LEU A 184 6.59 -0.68 -8.82
CA LEU A 184 5.46 0.11 -8.29
C LEU A 184 4.11 -0.24 -8.96
N SER A 185 4.07 -1.15 -9.94
CA SER A 185 2.88 -1.43 -10.77
C SER A 185 1.61 -1.73 -9.97
N ALA A 186 1.73 -2.59 -8.96
CA ALA A 186 0.61 -2.97 -8.11
C ALA A 186 0.08 -1.79 -7.25
N LEU A 187 0.88 -0.74 -7.05
CA LEU A 187 0.51 0.49 -6.34
C LEU A 187 -0.01 1.58 -7.30
N ILE A 188 0.38 1.54 -8.58
CA ILE A 188 -0.21 2.42 -9.60
C ILE A 188 -1.71 2.12 -9.74
N SER A 189 -2.11 0.85 -9.76
CA SER A 189 -3.53 0.47 -9.92
C SER A 189 -4.49 1.15 -8.92
N PRO A 190 -4.28 1.07 -7.59
CA PRO A 190 -5.13 1.80 -6.64
C PRO A 190 -5.03 3.32 -6.77
N HIS A 191 -3.86 3.90 -7.09
CA HIS A 191 -3.72 5.34 -7.35
C HIS A 191 -4.62 5.78 -8.52
N GLU A 192 -4.54 5.10 -9.66
CA GLU A 192 -5.31 5.44 -10.86
C GLU A 192 -6.82 5.16 -10.70
N LEU A 193 -7.17 4.18 -9.85
CA LEU A 193 -8.55 3.99 -9.41
C LEU A 193 -9.03 5.11 -8.48
N GLY A 194 -8.15 5.74 -7.70
CA GLY A 194 -8.48 6.96 -6.95
C GLY A 194 -9.00 8.07 -7.85
N HIS A 195 -8.38 8.26 -9.02
CA HIS A 195 -8.89 9.18 -10.04
C HIS A 195 -10.14 8.65 -10.74
N SER A 196 -10.10 7.41 -11.22
CA SER A 196 -11.12 6.89 -12.14
C SER A 196 -12.45 6.55 -11.47
N LEU A 197 -12.38 6.03 -10.25
CA LEU A 197 -13.54 5.72 -9.41
C LEU A 197 -13.87 6.87 -8.47
N GLY A 198 -12.86 7.42 -7.79
CA GLY A 198 -13.03 8.42 -6.73
C GLY A 198 -13.19 9.85 -7.22
N GLU A 199 -12.90 10.13 -8.50
CA GLU A 199 -12.82 11.49 -9.04
C GLU A 199 -11.86 12.40 -8.26
N LEU A 200 -10.89 11.79 -7.57
CA LEU A 200 -9.88 12.45 -6.76
C LEU A 200 -8.80 13.06 -7.66
N GLN A 201 -8.05 14.02 -7.13
CA GLN A 201 -6.99 14.74 -7.85
C GLN A 201 -5.61 14.42 -7.27
N ASP A 202 -4.56 14.68 -8.03
CA ASP A 202 -3.19 14.49 -7.56
C ASP A 202 -2.82 15.43 -6.42
N GLU A 203 -2.22 14.89 -5.37
CA GLU A 203 -1.74 15.62 -4.19
C GLU A 203 -0.24 15.95 -4.27
N TYR A 204 0.47 15.46 -5.31
CA TYR A 204 1.87 15.78 -5.50
C TYR A 204 2.10 17.17 -6.12
N PRO A 205 3.22 17.85 -5.78
CA PRO A 205 3.47 19.25 -6.14
C PRO A 205 4.17 19.45 -7.50
N TYR A 206 4.18 18.45 -8.38
CA TYR A 206 4.96 18.45 -9.62
C TYR A 206 4.14 18.04 -10.84
N TYR A 207 4.40 18.62 -12.01
CA TYR A 207 3.76 18.15 -13.27
C TYR A 207 4.71 17.23 -14.03
N PHE A 208 5.94 17.72 -14.27
CA PHE A 208 7.11 16.88 -14.55
C PHE A 208 7.81 16.61 -13.22
N ARG A 209 8.39 15.42 -13.02
CA ARG A 209 8.94 14.99 -11.72
C ARG A 209 9.98 15.95 -11.14
N ASP A 210 10.73 16.64 -12.01
CA ASP A 210 11.75 17.62 -11.65
C ASP A 210 11.22 19.05 -11.41
N THR A 211 9.96 19.34 -11.75
CA THR A 211 9.45 20.71 -11.86
C THR A 211 8.02 20.88 -11.36
N SER A 212 7.82 21.88 -10.48
CA SER A 212 6.51 22.37 -10.07
C SER A 212 5.94 23.44 -11.01
N LEU A 213 4.61 23.56 -11.07
CA LEU A 213 3.92 24.70 -11.68
C LEU A 213 4.05 26.00 -10.85
N GLY A 214 4.76 25.96 -9.71
CA GLY A 214 4.95 27.08 -8.81
C GLY A 214 3.72 27.35 -7.95
N ARG A 215 3.51 28.60 -7.53
CA ARG A 215 2.39 28.95 -6.65
C ARG A 215 1.04 28.86 -7.34
N TYR A 216 0.10 28.15 -6.73
CA TYR A 216 -1.31 28.15 -7.10
C TYR A 216 -1.94 29.53 -6.84
N THR A 217 -2.60 30.10 -7.86
CA THR A 217 -3.27 31.42 -7.78
C THR A 217 -4.77 31.37 -8.05
N GLY A 218 -5.35 30.16 -8.07
CA GLY A 218 -6.78 29.95 -8.28
C GLY A 218 -7.62 30.25 -7.03
N GLY A 219 -8.93 30.01 -7.13
CA GLY A 219 -9.83 30.01 -5.98
C GLY A 219 -9.78 28.70 -5.19
N GLU A 220 -10.62 28.58 -4.16
CA GLU A 220 -10.79 27.31 -3.44
C GLU A 220 -11.03 26.17 -4.44
N PRO A 221 -10.20 25.11 -4.47
CA PRO A 221 -10.38 23.99 -5.38
C PRO A 221 -11.74 23.31 -5.15
N ASP A 222 -12.36 22.75 -6.19
CA ASP A 222 -13.60 21.97 -6.04
C ASP A 222 -13.34 20.59 -5.40
N SER A 223 -12.11 20.07 -5.53
CA SER A 223 -11.71 18.77 -5.02
C SER A 223 -11.90 18.62 -3.50
N ALA A 224 -12.27 17.42 -3.04
CA ALA A 224 -12.58 17.13 -1.64
C ALA A 224 -11.36 17.25 -0.70
N HIS A 225 -10.15 17.00 -1.21
CA HIS A 225 -8.88 16.90 -0.48
C HIS A 225 -7.83 17.97 -0.88
N HIS A 226 -8.29 19.11 -1.39
CA HIS A 226 -7.43 20.28 -1.59
C HIS A 226 -8.12 21.55 -1.07
N THR A 227 -7.35 22.46 -0.47
CA THR A 227 -7.90 23.67 0.15
C THR A 227 -6.95 24.87 0.16
N LEU A 228 -7.52 26.06 0.31
CA LEU A 228 -6.85 27.29 0.71
C LEU A 228 -7.25 27.74 2.13
N MET A 229 -8.15 27.01 2.78
CA MET A 229 -8.73 27.38 4.08
C MET A 229 -7.83 26.93 5.21
N SER A 230 -7.65 27.81 6.20
CA SER A 230 -7.08 27.41 7.50
C SER A 230 -8.02 26.44 8.23
N SER A 231 -7.49 25.67 9.19
CA SER A 231 -8.31 24.77 10.02
C SER A 231 -9.45 25.53 10.69
N ARG A 232 -9.19 26.77 11.12
CA ARG A 232 -10.22 27.63 11.70
C ARG A 232 -11.36 27.92 10.73
N GLU A 233 -11.05 28.26 9.48
CA GLU A 233 -12.06 28.56 8.48
C GLU A 233 -12.89 27.33 8.13
N MET A 234 -12.23 26.17 7.99
CA MET A 234 -12.91 24.89 7.79
C MET A 234 -13.88 24.57 8.93
N LEU A 235 -13.46 24.74 10.18
CA LEU A 235 -14.31 24.51 11.36
C LEU A 235 -15.47 25.52 11.44
N ASP A 236 -15.21 26.80 11.18
CA ASP A 236 -16.21 27.86 11.25
C ASP A 236 -17.28 27.70 10.15
N ARG A 237 -16.88 27.29 8.93
CA ARG A 237 -17.77 27.11 7.77
C ARG A 237 -18.34 25.70 7.64
N ARG A 238 -17.71 24.72 8.29
CA ARG A 238 -17.99 23.28 8.17
C ARG A 238 -17.86 22.77 6.73
N GLU A 239 -16.77 23.16 6.08
CA GLU A 239 -16.46 22.81 4.69
C GLU A 239 -15.27 21.84 4.62
N LYS A 240 -15.13 21.15 3.49
CA LYS A 240 -14.04 20.19 3.22
C LYS A 240 -13.96 19.10 4.30
N TRP A 241 -12.76 18.77 4.75
CA TRP A 241 -12.51 17.69 5.71
C TRP A 241 -12.45 18.17 7.17
N TRP A 242 -13.18 19.22 7.55
CA TRP A 242 -13.17 19.77 8.91
C TRP A 242 -13.42 18.73 10.03
N ARG A 243 -14.08 17.60 9.71
CA ARG A 243 -14.35 16.47 10.62
C ARG A 243 -13.15 15.56 10.89
N TRP A 244 -12.09 15.70 10.09
CA TRP A 244 -10.87 14.90 10.13
C TRP A 244 -9.67 15.68 10.70
N LEU A 245 -9.79 17.01 10.85
CA LEU A 245 -8.69 17.85 11.35
C LEU A 245 -8.17 17.38 12.72
N GLY A 246 -6.85 17.26 12.82
CA GLY A 246 -6.14 16.88 14.06
C GLY A 246 -6.06 15.38 14.33
N GLU A 247 -6.55 14.54 13.42
CA GLU A 247 -6.39 13.09 13.50
C GLU A 247 -5.06 12.63 12.88
N GLU A 248 -4.44 11.60 13.46
CA GLU A 248 -3.30 10.94 12.82
C GLU A 248 -3.75 10.27 11.52
N SER A 249 -3.12 10.64 10.41
CA SER A 249 -3.39 10.03 9.12
C SER A 249 -2.87 8.61 9.07
N GLU A 250 -3.64 7.70 8.48
CA GLU A 250 -3.18 6.33 8.25
C GLU A 250 -2.02 6.26 7.25
N ALA A 251 -1.90 7.28 6.40
CA ALA A 251 -0.78 7.45 5.49
C ALA A 251 0.45 8.11 6.16
N GLY A 252 0.30 8.68 7.36
CA GLY A 252 1.38 9.35 8.08
C GLY A 252 1.16 10.85 8.33
N GLY A 253 1.67 11.34 9.46
CA GLY A 253 1.47 12.71 9.94
C GLY A 253 0.05 12.99 10.44
N THR A 254 -0.19 14.22 10.92
CA THR A 254 -1.52 14.66 11.39
C THR A 254 -2.30 15.33 10.27
N ILE A 255 -3.60 15.11 10.18
CA ILE A 255 -4.48 15.76 9.20
C ILE A 255 -4.57 17.26 9.51
N GLY A 256 -4.09 18.08 8.58
CA GLY A 256 -4.00 19.53 8.66
C GLY A 256 -4.84 20.27 7.60
N ALA A 257 -4.64 21.58 7.52
CA ALA A 257 -5.25 22.46 6.52
C ALA A 257 -4.24 23.58 6.15
N ALA A 258 -4.68 24.74 5.65
CA ALA A 258 -3.78 25.85 5.31
C ALA A 258 -3.26 26.64 6.54
N ASP A 259 -2.70 25.92 7.50
CA ASP A 259 -2.04 26.44 8.70
C ASP A 259 -0.50 26.33 8.54
N PRO A 260 0.30 27.01 9.38
CA PRO A 260 1.77 26.97 9.27
C PRO A 260 2.40 25.58 9.43
N ASP A 261 1.72 24.67 10.10
CA ASP A 261 2.08 23.26 10.31
C ASP A 261 1.30 22.31 9.40
N GLY A 262 0.56 22.85 8.43
CA GLY A 262 -0.17 22.08 7.44
C GLY A 262 0.66 21.70 6.22
N HIS A 263 0.08 20.83 5.39
CA HIS A 263 0.76 20.19 4.28
C HIS A 263 0.58 20.99 2.99
N GLU A 264 1.44 21.99 2.77
CA GLU A 264 1.43 22.78 1.52
C GLU A 264 1.92 21.93 0.35
N GLY A 265 1.32 22.12 -0.83
CA GLY A 265 1.61 21.41 -2.06
C GLY A 265 0.51 20.44 -2.48
N GLY A 266 0.18 20.45 -3.77
CA GLY A 266 -0.86 19.64 -4.41
C GLY A 266 -1.28 20.22 -5.75
N LEU A 267 -2.07 19.51 -6.55
CA LEU A 267 -2.47 19.94 -7.90
C LEU A 267 -1.28 20.39 -8.77
N TYR A 268 -0.13 19.72 -8.64
CA TYR A 268 1.11 20.05 -9.34
C TYR A 268 1.78 21.39 -8.96
N HIS A 269 1.30 22.03 -7.89
CA HIS A 269 1.81 23.27 -7.34
C HIS A 269 2.52 23.02 -5.99
N SER A 270 3.71 23.58 -5.81
CA SER A 270 4.49 23.45 -4.57
C SER A 270 4.07 24.45 -3.49
N GLU A 271 3.29 25.47 -3.86
CA GLU A 271 2.90 26.56 -2.96
C GLU A 271 1.45 26.97 -3.21
N GLY A 272 0.79 27.49 -2.18
CA GLY A 272 -0.50 28.18 -2.29
C GLY A 272 -1.71 27.26 -2.39
N VAL A 273 -1.57 25.96 -2.11
CA VAL A 273 -2.66 24.98 -1.97
C VAL A 273 -2.22 23.91 -0.97
N TRP A 274 -3.15 23.36 -0.19
CA TRP A 274 -2.86 22.38 0.87
C TRP A 274 -3.65 21.10 0.68
N ARG A 275 -3.02 19.98 1.03
CA ARG A 275 -3.59 18.63 1.09
C ARG A 275 -3.89 18.23 2.56
N PRO A 276 -4.69 17.18 2.81
CA PRO A 276 -5.08 16.83 4.18
C PRO A 276 -3.93 16.25 5.02
N SER A 277 -3.03 15.46 4.45
CA SER A 277 -2.02 14.69 5.21
C SER A 277 -0.61 14.84 4.60
N GLU A 278 0.41 14.44 5.36
CA GLU A 278 1.80 14.52 4.90
C GLU A 278 2.01 13.61 3.69
N HIS A 279 1.50 12.38 3.79
CA HIS A 279 1.50 11.38 2.73
C HIS A 279 0.08 10.98 2.35
N SER A 280 -0.06 10.41 1.15
CA SER A 280 -1.28 9.79 0.65
C SER A 280 -0.90 8.98 -0.60
N MET A 281 -1.68 7.95 -0.92
CA MET A 281 -1.61 7.23 -2.20
C MET A 281 -1.65 8.19 -3.40
N LEU A 282 -2.33 9.34 -3.26
CA LEU A 282 -2.45 10.37 -4.31
C LEU A 282 -1.29 11.38 -4.33
N LYS A 283 -0.34 11.27 -3.39
CA LYS A 283 0.92 12.04 -3.38
C LYS A 283 2.09 11.15 -3.77
N SER A 284 2.29 10.05 -3.04
CA SER A 284 3.44 9.16 -3.17
C SER A 284 2.98 7.72 -3.09
N LEU A 285 3.30 6.94 -4.12
CA LEU A 285 3.02 5.50 -4.13
C LEU A 285 3.74 4.80 -2.97
N GLY A 286 3.05 3.82 -2.38
CA GLY A 286 3.55 3.07 -1.23
C GLY A 286 2.76 3.35 0.04
N TYR A 287 2.26 4.58 0.22
CA TYR A 287 1.39 4.91 1.36
C TYR A 287 -0.08 4.61 1.06
N TYR A 288 -0.88 4.49 2.12
CA TYR A 288 -2.33 4.33 2.04
C TYR A 288 -3.03 5.60 1.53
N PHE A 289 -4.30 5.49 1.16
CA PHE A 289 -5.15 6.67 1.07
C PHE A 289 -5.26 7.32 2.46
N ASP A 290 -5.20 8.65 2.52
CA ASP A 290 -5.62 9.36 3.71
C ASP A 290 -7.14 9.23 3.93
N GLN A 291 -7.59 9.58 5.11
CA GLN A 291 -8.99 9.40 5.50
C GLN A 291 -9.98 10.21 4.66
N VAL A 292 -9.57 11.35 4.08
CA VAL A 292 -10.44 12.18 3.24
C VAL A 292 -10.66 11.49 1.89
N ALA A 293 -9.57 11.02 1.26
CA ALA A 293 -9.65 10.22 0.05
C ALA A 293 -10.41 8.91 0.29
N ARG A 294 -10.16 8.23 1.41
CA ARG A 294 -10.86 6.98 1.79
C ARG A 294 -12.37 7.20 1.94
N GLU A 295 -12.81 8.30 2.56
CA GLU A 295 -14.24 8.60 2.71
C GLU A 295 -14.95 8.70 1.35
N VAL A 296 -14.33 9.37 0.37
CA VAL A 296 -14.85 9.45 -1.00
C VAL A 296 -14.88 8.08 -1.67
N MET A 297 -13.79 7.31 -1.55
CA MET A 297 -13.71 5.97 -2.14
C MET A 297 -14.76 5.01 -1.54
N VAL A 298 -15.03 5.07 -0.24
CA VAL A 298 -16.10 4.29 0.40
C VAL A 298 -17.46 4.62 -0.19
N GLN A 299 -17.77 5.91 -0.36
CA GLN A 299 -19.03 6.34 -0.98
C GLN A 299 -19.19 5.74 -2.39
N ARG A 300 -18.13 5.79 -3.20
CA ARG A 300 -18.16 5.32 -4.58
C ARG A 300 -18.26 3.80 -4.67
N ILE A 301 -17.56 3.05 -3.82
CA ILE A 301 -17.66 1.58 -3.79
C ILE A 301 -19.05 1.14 -3.29
N SER A 302 -19.50 1.67 -2.16
CA SER A 302 -20.80 1.30 -1.57
C SER A 302 -21.98 1.70 -2.45
N GLY A 303 -21.88 2.84 -3.14
CA GLY A 303 -22.88 3.32 -4.09
C GLY A 303 -22.82 2.68 -5.47
N LEU A 304 -21.97 1.67 -5.69
CA LEU A 304 -21.77 1.02 -6.99
C LEU A 304 -21.40 2.00 -8.11
N ARG A 305 -20.40 2.86 -7.87
CA ARG A 305 -19.93 3.92 -8.77
C ARG A 305 -21.01 4.98 -9.05
N ASP A 306 -21.58 4.98 -10.25
CA ASP A 306 -22.47 6.06 -10.74
C ASP A 306 -23.94 5.79 -10.46
N ARG A 307 -24.29 4.56 -10.02
CA ARG A 307 -25.63 4.30 -9.48
C ARG A 307 -25.92 5.12 -8.23
N GLY A 308 -24.89 5.41 -7.44
CA GLY A 308 -24.98 6.22 -6.22
C GLY A 308 -25.83 5.61 -5.12
N GLU A 309 -26.13 4.32 -5.20
CA GLU A 309 -26.97 3.61 -4.24
C GLU A 309 -26.47 2.21 -3.92
N MET A 310 -26.51 1.86 -2.64
CA MET A 310 -26.16 0.52 -2.17
C MET A 310 -27.26 -0.48 -2.58
N PRO A 311 -26.89 -1.71 -2.97
CA PRO A 311 -27.85 -2.75 -3.35
C PRO A 311 -28.55 -3.33 -2.12
N VAL A 312 -29.77 -2.89 -1.84
CA VAL A 312 -30.64 -3.50 -0.81
C VAL A 312 -31.82 -4.21 -1.48
N SER A 313 -31.80 -5.54 -1.39
CA SER A 313 -32.90 -6.41 -1.81
C SER A 313 -33.87 -6.62 -0.66
N SER A 314 -35.15 -6.83 -0.96
CA SER A 314 -36.16 -7.04 0.07
C SER A 314 -37.40 -7.76 -0.47
N THR A 315 -38.30 -8.15 0.43
CA THR A 315 -39.71 -8.37 0.05
C THR A 315 -40.17 -7.16 -0.79
N PRO A 316 -40.84 -7.36 -1.95
CA PRO A 316 -41.31 -6.25 -2.75
C PRO A 316 -42.14 -5.27 -1.92
N GLU A 317 -41.86 -3.97 -2.02
CA GLU A 317 -42.63 -2.95 -1.32
C GLU A 317 -44.09 -2.96 -1.80
N GLY A 318 -45.03 -2.83 -0.86
CA GLY A 318 -46.45 -3.00 -1.12
C GLY A 318 -47.22 -3.47 0.10
N GLU A 319 -48.27 -4.26 -0.14
CA GLU A 319 -49.03 -4.90 0.93
C GLU A 319 -48.37 -6.21 1.38
N VAL A 320 -48.36 -6.44 2.69
CA VAL A 320 -47.96 -7.69 3.34
C VAL A 320 -49.02 -8.09 4.35
N GLY A 321 -49.24 -9.37 4.56
CA GLY A 321 -50.19 -9.90 5.53
C GLY A 321 -49.71 -9.73 6.97
N PRO A 322 -50.62 -9.69 7.95
CA PRO A 322 -50.26 -9.57 9.37
C PRO A 322 -49.52 -10.78 9.95
N GLU A 323 -49.43 -11.87 9.19
CA GLU A 323 -48.75 -13.12 9.57
C GLU A 323 -47.60 -13.47 8.61
N ASP A 324 -47.24 -12.56 7.71
CA ASP A 324 -46.15 -12.79 6.75
C ASP A 324 -44.78 -12.57 7.41
N ALA A 325 -43.75 -13.21 6.86
CA ALA A 325 -42.36 -12.90 7.13
C ALA A 325 -41.81 -11.94 6.05
N VAL A 326 -41.32 -10.78 6.48
CA VAL A 326 -40.76 -9.74 5.61
C VAL A 326 -39.23 -9.76 5.72
N TRP A 327 -38.51 -9.69 4.61
CA TRP A 327 -37.04 -9.75 4.60
C TRP A 327 -36.41 -8.54 3.91
N VAL A 328 -35.16 -8.26 4.29
CA VAL A 328 -34.30 -7.23 3.73
C VAL A 328 -32.85 -7.67 3.82
N GLU A 329 -32.09 -7.54 2.74
CA GLU A 329 -30.69 -7.95 2.66
C GLU A 329 -29.88 -6.91 1.91
N GLY A 330 -28.86 -6.37 2.59
CA GLY A 330 -27.83 -5.53 2.01
C GLY A 330 -26.53 -6.30 1.72
N PRO A 331 -25.51 -5.61 1.21
CA PRO A 331 -24.16 -6.16 1.06
C PRO A 331 -23.50 -6.43 2.43
N HIS A 332 -22.38 -7.16 2.43
CA HIS A 332 -21.70 -7.60 3.66
C HIS A 332 -20.24 -7.11 3.67
N PRO A 333 -19.90 -6.05 4.42
CA PRO A 333 -18.52 -5.64 4.64
C PRO A 333 -17.72 -6.77 5.29
N VAL A 334 -16.41 -6.75 5.14
CA VAL A 334 -15.54 -7.84 5.62
C VAL A 334 -15.35 -7.79 7.14
N PHE A 335 -15.31 -6.61 7.77
CA PHE A 335 -14.97 -6.47 9.19
C PHE A 335 -16.07 -5.81 10.04
N HIS A 336 -17.27 -5.64 9.48
CA HIS A 336 -18.42 -5.13 10.22
C HIS A 336 -19.74 -5.51 9.54
N GLU A 337 -20.84 -5.40 10.27
CA GLU A 337 -22.19 -5.60 9.74
C GLU A 337 -22.89 -4.27 9.44
N LEU A 338 -23.86 -4.32 8.51
CA LEU A 338 -24.82 -3.22 8.34
C LEU A 338 -25.81 -3.19 9.50
N GLU A 339 -26.23 -2.00 9.89
CA GLU A 339 -27.28 -1.79 10.89
C GLU A 339 -28.67 -1.90 10.24
N TYR A 340 -29.53 -2.73 10.82
CA TYR A 340 -30.94 -2.88 10.42
C TYR A 340 -31.84 -2.40 11.55
N THR A 341 -32.54 -1.29 11.32
CA THR A 341 -33.45 -0.67 12.31
C THR A 341 -34.89 -0.80 11.82
N TRP A 342 -35.64 -1.72 12.42
CA TRP A 342 -37.06 -1.93 12.13
C TRP A 342 -37.94 -0.96 12.91
N SER A 343 -39.06 -0.56 12.30
CA SER A 343 -40.07 0.28 12.95
C SER A 343 -41.48 -0.07 12.48
N VAL A 344 -42.46 0.07 13.38
CA VAL A 344 -43.89 -0.02 13.10
C VAL A 344 -44.54 1.33 13.40
N ASP A 345 -45.25 1.88 12.42
CA ASP A 345 -45.89 3.20 12.49
C ASP A 345 -44.96 4.35 12.95
N GLY A 346 -43.65 4.19 12.68
CA GLY A 346 -42.60 5.13 13.05
C GLY A 346 -42.00 4.93 14.45
N GLU A 347 -42.45 3.93 15.21
CA GLU A 347 -41.84 3.52 16.47
C GLU A 347 -40.85 2.37 16.21
N GLU A 348 -39.61 2.51 16.66
CA GLU A 348 -38.58 1.46 16.50
C GLU A 348 -38.94 0.17 17.26
N LEU A 349 -38.49 -0.97 16.73
CA LEU A 349 -38.58 -2.30 17.34
C LEU A 349 -37.17 -2.78 17.75
N PRO A 350 -36.67 -2.43 18.96
CA PRO A 350 -35.31 -2.76 19.38
C PRO A 350 -35.02 -4.26 19.42
N GLU A 351 -36.03 -5.10 19.66
CA GLU A 351 -35.93 -6.55 19.66
C GLU A 351 -35.63 -7.15 18.28
N ALA A 352 -35.89 -6.40 17.20
CA ALA A 352 -35.60 -6.79 15.83
C ALA A 352 -34.34 -6.10 15.29
N ALA A 353 -33.62 -5.32 16.11
CA ALA A 353 -32.42 -4.62 15.68
C ALA A 353 -31.36 -5.60 15.15
N GLY A 354 -30.79 -5.28 13.99
CA GLY A 354 -29.81 -6.12 13.29
C GLY A 354 -30.39 -7.32 12.54
N SER A 355 -31.70 -7.59 12.64
CA SER A 355 -32.32 -8.71 11.92
C SER A 355 -32.57 -8.38 10.45
N ARG A 356 -32.20 -9.30 9.55
CA ARG A 356 -32.50 -9.21 8.10
C ARG A 356 -33.89 -9.72 7.74
N ALA A 357 -34.65 -10.23 8.70
CA ALA A 357 -36.04 -10.60 8.51
C ALA A 357 -36.88 -10.30 9.75
N LEU A 358 -38.15 -10.00 9.54
CA LEU A 358 -39.14 -9.75 10.58
C LEU A 358 -40.35 -10.64 10.33
N ASP A 359 -40.58 -11.57 11.25
CA ASP A 359 -41.82 -12.33 11.32
C ASP A 359 -42.91 -11.43 11.93
N LEU A 360 -43.95 -11.13 11.16
CA LEU A 360 -45.05 -10.29 11.62
C LEU A 360 -46.03 -11.08 12.51
N SER A 361 -46.00 -12.42 12.44
CA SER A 361 -46.86 -13.32 13.22
C SER A 361 -46.49 -13.23 14.71
N GLY A 362 -47.21 -12.38 15.43
CA GLY A 362 -46.97 -12.13 16.86
C GLY A 362 -46.83 -10.66 17.23
N LEU A 363 -46.66 -9.77 16.25
CA LEU A 363 -46.70 -8.31 16.48
C LEU A 363 -48.13 -7.79 16.63
N GLY A 364 -49.14 -8.53 16.15
CA GLY A 364 -50.55 -8.17 16.31
C GLY A 364 -50.94 -6.89 15.58
N LEU A 365 -50.41 -6.70 14.37
CA LEU A 365 -50.57 -5.48 13.59
C LEU A 365 -51.96 -5.37 12.95
N ASP A 366 -52.54 -4.17 13.03
CA ASP A 366 -53.82 -3.85 12.37
C ASP A 366 -53.63 -3.61 10.87
N GLU A 367 -54.68 -3.83 10.08
CA GLU A 367 -54.72 -3.46 8.66
C GLU A 367 -54.43 -1.95 8.49
N GLY A 368 -53.48 -1.63 7.61
CA GLY A 368 -53.00 -0.27 7.38
C GLY A 368 -51.78 0.15 8.21
N ALA A 369 -51.32 -0.67 9.16
CA ALA A 369 -50.07 -0.42 9.89
C ALA A 369 -48.88 -0.38 8.93
N LYS A 370 -47.91 0.50 9.18
CA LYS A 370 -46.71 0.63 8.35
C LYS A 370 -45.53 -0.07 9.00
N VAL A 371 -44.96 -1.04 8.30
CA VAL A 371 -43.69 -1.67 8.67
C VAL A 371 -42.61 -1.04 7.81
N SER A 372 -41.49 -0.66 8.41
CA SER A 372 -40.32 -0.21 7.66
C SER A 372 -39.02 -0.67 8.30
N VAL A 373 -37.98 -0.75 7.49
CA VAL A 373 -36.62 -1.04 7.92
C VAL A 373 -35.66 -0.06 7.28
N ARG A 374 -34.80 0.53 8.11
CA ARG A 374 -33.68 1.35 7.68
C ARG A 374 -32.41 0.50 7.73
N VAL A 375 -31.70 0.43 6.60
CA VAL A 375 -30.43 -0.28 6.44
C VAL A 375 -29.34 0.76 6.30
N GLN A 376 -28.37 0.79 7.21
CA GLN A 376 -27.27 1.76 7.20
C GLN A 376 -25.91 1.06 7.35
N ASP A 377 -24.92 1.50 6.58
CA ASP A 377 -23.52 1.17 6.84
C ASP A 377 -22.98 2.04 8.00
N PRO A 378 -22.63 1.44 9.15
CA PRO A 378 -22.17 2.21 10.30
C PRO A 378 -20.72 2.69 10.20
N THR A 379 -19.98 2.31 9.15
CA THR A 379 -18.52 2.48 9.01
C THR A 379 -17.96 3.79 9.59
N GLY A 380 -16.82 3.67 10.29
CA GLY A 380 -16.06 4.82 10.78
C GLY A 380 -15.34 5.59 9.68
N PHE A 381 -15.23 5.02 8.47
CA PHE A 381 -14.54 5.65 7.34
C PHE A 381 -15.29 6.84 6.73
N VAL A 382 -16.56 7.05 7.11
CA VAL A 382 -17.39 8.13 6.60
C VAL A 382 -17.93 8.96 7.74
N ARG A 383 -17.49 10.22 7.82
CA ARG A 383 -17.93 11.18 8.83
C ARG A 383 -18.91 12.22 8.30
N ASP A 384 -18.97 12.47 6.99
CA ASP A 384 -19.95 13.42 6.46
C ASP A 384 -21.38 12.85 6.58
N PRO A 385 -22.27 13.48 7.36
CA PRO A 385 -23.65 13.03 7.52
C PRO A 385 -24.45 13.08 6.20
N LEU A 386 -24.10 13.94 5.24
CA LEU A 386 -24.75 13.93 3.93
C LEU A 386 -24.40 12.66 3.15
N ILE A 387 -23.17 12.17 3.28
CA ILE A 387 -22.75 10.91 2.67
C ILE A 387 -23.36 9.74 3.45
N ARG A 388 -23.32 9.75 4.79
CA ARG A 388 -23.96 8.72 5.64
C ARG A 388 -25.45 8.55 5.35
N GLU A 389 -26.19 9.66 5.17
CA GLU A 389 -27.62 9.64 4.86
C GLU A 389 -27.92 9.45 3.37
N SER A 390 -26.91 9.40 2.50
CA SER A 390 -27.11 9.16 1.06
C SER A 390 -27.49 7.71 0.77
N ALA A 391 -28.08 7.47 -0.40
CA ALA A 391 -28.47 6.13 -0.84
C ALA A 391 -27.28 5.14 -0.94
N ALA A 392 -26.04 5.65 -1.03
CA ALA A 392 -24.84 4.83 -1.06
C ALA A 392 -24.59 4.09 0.27
N LEU A 393 -25.00 4.67 1.40
CA LEU A 393 -24.74 4.16 2.75
C LEU A 393 -26.01 3.91 3.56
N THR A 394 -27.15 4.49 3.17
CA THR A 394 -28.43 4.34 3.86
C THR A 394 -29.57 4.10 2.86
N GLN A 395 -30.36 3.06 3.09
CA GLN A 395 -31.57 2.74 2.33
C GLN A 395 -32.72 2.46 3.30
N THR A 396 -33.96 2.72 2.87
CA THR A 396 -35.16 2.35 3.63
C THR A 396 -36.09 1.54 2.74
N ARG A 397 -36.76 0.53 3.32
CA ARG A 397 -37.86 -0.22 2.69
C ARG A 397 -39.09 -0.14 3.56
N SER A 398 -40.28 -0.10 2.96
CA SER A 398 -41.55 -0.02 3.69
C SER A 398 -42.66 -0.85 3.06
N TRP A 399 -43.48 -1.42 3.93
CA TRP A 399 -44.67 -2.20 3.59
C TRP A 399 -45.86 -1.71 4.41
N THR A 400 -47.06 -1.94 3.89
CA THR A 400 -48.31 -1.68 4.60
C THR A 400 -49.00 -3.01 4.89
N VAL A 401 -49.47 -3.20 6.13
CA VAL A 401 -50.19 -4.42 6.49
C VAL A 401 -51.55 -4.44 5.77
N GLY A 402 -51.81 -5.49 4.98
CA GLY A 402 -52.94 -5.59 4.04
C GLY A 402 -53.12 -7.03 3.53
N GLU A 403 -53.23 -7.19 2.20
CA GLU A 403 -53.32 -8.53 1.60
C GLU A 403 -52.04 -9.36 1.84
N PRO A 404 -52.17 -10.65 2.26
CA PRO A 404 -51.02 -11.54 2.41
C PRO A 404 -50.26 -11.79 1.11
N LEU A 405 -48.96 -11.98 1.23
CA LEU A 405 -48.10 -12.43 0.14
C LEU A 405 -48.57 -13.81 -0.38
N PRO A 406 -48.38 -14.10 -1.68
CA PRO A 406 -48.63 -15.43 -2.21
C PRO A 406 -47.81 -16.47 -1.45
N ALA A 407 -48.47 -17.49 -0.91
CA ALA A 407 -47.80 -18.52 -0.13
C ALA A 407 -46.65 -19.17 -0.92
N ASP A 408 -45.43 -19.05 -0.39
CA ASP A 408 -44.25 -19.75 -0.84
C ASP A 408 -43.64 -20.48 0.36
N ALA A 409 -43.64 -21.81 0.29
CA ALA A 409 -43.07 -22.63 1.35
C ALA A 409 -41.53 -22.59 1.36
N GLY A 410 -40.91 -22.15 0.25
CA GLY A 410 -39.47 -22.17 0.03
C GLY A 410 -38.86 -23.57 -0.01
N THR A 411 -37.63 -23.65 -0.51
CA THR A 411 -36.71 -24.78 -0.40
C THR A 411 -35.75 -24.53 0.75
N VAL A 412 -35.36 -25.53 1.54
CA VAL A 412 -34.37 -25.32 2.62
C VAL A 412 -32.96 -25.27 2.02
N GLU A 413 -32.51 -24.08 1.68
CA GLU A 413 -31.22 -23.85 1.02
C GLU A 413 -30.63 -22.47 1.32
N PHE A 414 -29.33 -22.34 1.09
CA PHE A 414 -28.61 -21.07 1.05
C PHE A 414 -28.73 -20.43 -0.33
N THR A 415 -29.05 -19.14 -0.37
CA THR A 415 -29.26 -18.38 -1.61
C THR A 415 -28.09 -17.48 -1.95
N ARG A 416 -27.34 -17.02 -0.94
CA ARG A 416 -26.11 -16.24 -1.10
C ARG A 416 -25.22 -16.48 0.12
N PHE A 417 -23.91 -16.52 -0.09
CA PHE A 417 -22.97 -16.77 1.00
C PHE A 417 -21.59 -16.27 0.61
N ARG A 418 -20.75 -16.01 1.60
CA ARG A 418 -19.31 -15.78 1.39
C ARG A 418 -18.75 -16.97 0.61
N ASP A 419 -18.09 -16.74 -0.53
CA ASP A 419 -17.51 -17.84 -1.33
C ASP A 419 -16.65 -18.80 -0.46
N THR A 420 -16.80 -20.10 -0.70
CA THR A 420 -16.13 -21.18 0.06
C THR A 420 -14.80 -21.61 -0.57
N ALA A 421 -14.45 -21.11 -1.77
CA ALA A 421 -13.21 -21.46 -2.44
C ALA A 421 -12.00 -20.71 -1.85
N ARG A 422 -12.17 -19.43 -1.52
CA ARG A 422 -11.15 -18.62 -0.82
C ARG A 422 -11.29 -18.78 0.69
N ALA A 423 -10.17 -19.01 1.38
CA ALA A 423 -10.11 -18.96 2.83
C ALA A 423 -10.60 -17.61 3.36
N VAL A 424 -11.19 -17.61 4.56
CA VAL A 424 -11.56 -16.39 5.29
C VAL A 424 -10.52 -16.11 6.36
N GLY A 425 -10.14 -14.84 6.53
CA GLY A 425 -9.26 -14.41 7.63
C GLY A 425 -9.89 -14.64 9.01
N GLY A 426 -9.05 -14.66 10.04
CA GLY A 426 -9.46 -14.89 11.43
C GLY A 426 -10.30 -13.78 12.06
N ASP A 427 -10.42 -12.64 11.39
CA ASP A 427 -11.19 -11.45 11.79
C ASP A 427 -12.31 -11.08 10.79
N GLU A 428 -12.60 -11.92 9.79
CA GLU A 428 -13.69 -11.68 8.84
C GLU A 428 -15.09 -11.96 9.45
N VAL A 429 -16.08 -11.17 9.04
CA VAL A 429 -17.50 -11.49 9.18
C VAL A 429 -17.93 -12.41 8.04
N VAL A 430 -18.28 -13.65 8.36
CA VAL A 430 -18.75 -14.65 7.39
C VAL A 430 -20.27 -14.64 7.32
N TYR A 431 -20.83 -14.57 6.11
CA TYR A 431 -22.28 -14.49 5.89
C TYR A 431 -22.85 -15.68 5.10
N ALA A 432 -24.08 -16.07 5.44
CA ALA A 432 -24.86 -17.07 4.72
C ALA A 432 -26.37 -16.74 4.77
N GLU A 433 -26.90 -16.27 3.64
CA GLU A 433 -28.32 -15.97 3.39
C GLU A 433 -29.07 -17.22 2.93
N THR A 434 -30.35 -17.30 3.27
CA THR A 434 -31.19 -18.48 3.00
C THR A 434 -32.28 -18.16 1.99
N SER A 435 -33.03 -19.19 1.59
CA SER A 435 -34.35 -18.99 0.99
C SER A 435 -35.31 -18.32 1.99
N ARG A 436 -36.42 -17.80 1.46
CA ARG A 436 -37.28 -16.83 2.15
C ARG A 436 -38.75 -17.25 2.05
N PRO A 437 -39.19 -18.28 2.80
CA PRO A 437 -40.59 -18.64 2.90
C PRO A 437 -41.42 -17.44 3.37
N THR A 438 -42.66 -17.32 2.89
CA THR A 438 -43.48 -16.14 3.20
C THR A 438 -44.07 -16.14 4.60
N ASP A 439 -43.98 -17.25 5.35
CA ASP A 439 -44.64 -17.45 6.64
C ASP A 439 -43.67 -17.75 7.80
N ARG A 440 -42.36 -17.80 7.55
CA ARG A 440 -41.33 -18.09 8.57
C ARG A 440 -39.93 -17.74 8.11
N VAL A 441 -39.02 -17.60 9.07
CA VAL A 441 -37.57 -17.43 8.85
C VAL A 441 -36.86 -18.77 9.10
N LEU A 442 -35.95 -19.17 8.20
CA LEU A 442 -35.18 -20.42 8.35
C LEU A 442 -34.06 -20.28 9.39
N ASP A 443 -33.73 -21.36 10.10
CA ASP A 443 -32.65 -21.38 11.09
C ASP A 443 -31.30 -21.66 10.40
N VAL A 444 -30.22 -21.02 10.88
CA VAL A 444 -28.84 -21.36 10.49
C VAL A 444 -28.02 -21.62 11.75
N ALA A 445 -27.43 -22.82 11.81
CA ALA A 445 -26.54 -23.22 12.89
C ALA A 445 -25.08 -23.19 12.41
N TRP A 446 -24.22 -22.51 13.17
CA TRP A 446 -22.80 -22.37 12.86
C TRP A 446 -21.94 -23.21 13.82
N THR A 447 -20.89 -23.82 13.27
CA THR A 447 -19.87 -24.50 14.08
C THR A 447 -18.46 -24.18 13.60
N LEU A 448 -17.55 -23.94 14.55
CA LEU A 448 -16.12 -23.84 14.32
C LEU A 448 -15.44 -25.07 14.92
N ASP A 449 -14.75 -25.85 14.08
CA ASP A 449 -14.18 -27.16 14.43
C ASP A 449 -15.19 -28.11 15.10
N GLY A 450 -16.44 -28.05 14.64
CA GLY A 450 -17.56 -28.84 15.16
C GLY A 450 -18.12 -28.38 16.51
N ARG A 451 -17.71 -27.22 17.03
CA ARG A 451 -18.29 -26.58 18.23
C ARG A 451 -19.21 -25.44 17.82
N GLU A 452 -20.40 -25.38 18.41
CA GLU A 452 -21.32 -24.26 18.20
C GLU A 452 -20.69 -22.93 18.61
N VAL A 453 -20.98 -21.88 17.84
CA VAL A 453 -20.49 -20.52 18.04
C VAL A 453 -21.67 -19.53 18.07
N SER A 454 -21.49 -18.39 18.74
CA SER A 454 -22.46 -17.29 18.74
C SER A 454 -22.48 -16.58 17.40
N THR A 455 -23.64 -16.06 17.01
CA THR A 455 -23.89 -15.45 15.69
C THR A 455 -24.63 -14.13 15.86
N SER A 456 -24.92 -13.45 14.75
CA SER A 456 -25.89 -12.35 14.71
C SER A 456 -27.27 -12.75 15.25
N ALA A 457 -28.10 -11.72 15.51
CA ALA A 457 -29.46 -11.89 16.02
C ALA A 457 -30.34 -12.80 15.15
N ASP A 458 -30.13 -12.79 13.83
CA ASP A 458 -30.83 -13.62 12.83
C ASP A 458 -30.08 -14.90 12.44
N GLY A 459 -28.89 -15.13 13.01
CA GLY A 459 -28.02 -16.27 12.70
C GLY A 459 -27.42 -16.29 11.29
N ARG A 460 -27.56 -15.19 10.52
CA ARG A 460 -27.10 -15.12 9.12
C ARG A 460 -25.63 -14.79 8.97
N THR A 461 -25.00 -14.28 10.02
CA THR A 461 -23.58 -13.90 10.01
C THR A 461 -22.87 -14.39 11.27
N LEU A 462 -21.56 -14.55 11.14
CA LEU A 462 -20.63 -14.90 12.20
C LEU A 462 -19.42 -13.98 12.13
N ASP A 463 -19.17 -13.21 13.18
CA ASP A 463 -17.96 -12.41 13.34
C ASP A 463 -16.82 -13.28 13.91
N LEU A 464 -15.85 -13.65 13.09
CA LEU A 464 -14.70 -14.44 13.54
C LEU A 464 -13.78 -13.67 14.50
N GLY A 465 -13.74 -12.34 14.41
CA GLY A 465 -13.00 -11.49 15.33
C GLY A 465 -13.55 -11.55 16.76
N GLU A 466 -14.87 -11.62 16.91
CA GLU A 466 -15.51 -11.86 18.22
C GLU A 466 -15.32 -13.29 18.74
N VAL A 467 -15.34 -14.28 17.84
CA VAL A 467 -15.06 -15.68 18.20
C VAL A 467 -13.61 -15.85 18.63
N ALA A 468 -12.69 -15.10 18.02
CA ALA A 468 -11.24 -15.11 18.24
C ALA A 468 -10.66 -16.55 18.14
N PRO A 469 -10.67 -17.18 16.95
CA PRO A 469 -10.06 -18.49 16.75
C PRO A 469 -8.59 -18.50 17.21
N GLY A 470 -8.09 -19.68 17.57
CA GLY A 470 -6.66 -19.84 17.84
C GLY A 470 -5.83 -19.66 16.57
N ALA A 471 -4.51 -19.54 16.68
CA ALA A 471 -3.65 -19.52 15.49
C ALA A 471 -3.72 -20.85 14.73
N GLY A 472 -3.73 -20.78 13.40
CA GLY A 472 -3.75 -21.92 12.50
C GLY A 472 -5.02 -22.01 11.65
N THR A 473 -5.17 -23.15 10.96
CA THR A 473 -6.31 -23.42 10.07
C THR A 473 -7.48 -24.05 10.83
N HIS A 474 -8.68 -23.52 10.65
CA HIS A 474 -9.92 -24.03 11.23
C HIS A 474 -10.97 -24.39 10.17
N THR A 475 -11.93 -25.24 10.54
CA THR A 475 -13.09 -25.56 9.69
C THR A 475 -14.33 -24.87 10.23
N LEU A 476 -14.87 -23.93 9.45
CA LEU A 476 -16.14 -23.29 9.74
C LEU A 476 -17.25 -23.97 8.94
N THR A 477 -18.41 -24.18 9.55
CA THR A 477 -19.56 -24.83 8.91
C THR A 477 -20.85 -24.11 9.27
N ALA A 478 -21.72 -23.88 8.29
CA ALA A 478 -23.08 -23.38 8.49
C ALA A 478 -24.09 -24.39 7.95
N ALA A 479 -25.13 -24.71 8.70
CA ALA A 479 -26.22 -25.60 8.30
C ALA A 479 -27.56 -24.89 8.38
N VAL A 480 -28.32 -24.86 7.27
CA VAL A 480 -29.67 -24.29 7.23
C VAL A 480 -30.72 -25.38 7.49
N THR A 481 -31.73 -25.07 8.31
CA THR A 481 -32.85 -25.97 8.64
C THR A 481 -34.18 -25.22 8.68
N ASP A 482 -35.28 -25.95 8.52
CA ASP A 482 -36.63 -25.41 8.69
C ASP A 482 -37.12 -25.55 10.14
N PRO A 483 -37.44 -24.47 10.86
CA PRO A 483 -37.99 -24.55 12.22
C PRO A 483 -39.33 -25.31 12.27
N ALA A 484 -40.10 -25.32 11.18
CA ALA A 484 -41.34 -26.09 11.07
C ALA A 484 -41.09 -27.60 10.86
N ALA A 485 -39.87 -27.99 10.45
CA ALA A 485 -39.46 -29.38 10.27
C ALA A 485 -37.98 -29.61 10.70
N PRO A 486 -37.64 -29.56 12.01
CA PRO A 486 -36.24 -29.59 12.49
C PRO A 486 -35.43 -30.85 12.17
N GLY A 487 -36.07 -31.92 11.65
CA GLY A 487 -35.41 -33.14 11.17
C GLY A 487 -35.60 -33.38 9.67
N GLY A 488 -35.98 -32.34 8.92
CA GLY A 488 -36.22 -32.35 7.48
C GLY A 488 -34.96 -32.12 6.66
N ASP A 489 -35.14 -31.48 5.50
CA ASP A 489 -34.04 -31.15 4.59
C ASP A 489 -33.09 -30.13 5.22
N SER A 490 -31.80 -30.21 4.85
CA SER A 490 -30.77 -29.28 5.28
C SER A 490 -29.69 -29.17 4.21
N GLN A 491 -29.11 -27.98 4.07
CA GLN A 491 -27.90 -27.75 3.29
C GLN A 491 -26.79 -27.29 4.22
N THR A 492 -25.55 -27.66 3.88
CA THR A 492 -24.36 -27.29 4.66
C THR A 492 -23.33 -26.60 3.77
N LEU A 493 -22.77 -25.51 4.26
CA LEU A 493 -21.61 -24.82 3.70
C LEU A 493 -20.40 -25.03 4.60
N VAL A 494 -19.20 -25.08 4.01
CA VAL A 494 -17.95 -25.29 4.73
C VAL A 494 -16.91 -24.30 4.21
N TRP A 495 -16.25 -23.61 5.13
CA TRP A 495 -15.13 -22.71 4.84
C TRP A 495 -13.87 -23.16 5.57
N THR A 496 -12.74 -22.88 4.95
CA THR A 496 -11.45 -22.83 5.63
C THR A 496 -11.28 -21.45 6.24
N VAL A 497 -11.10 -21.39 7.56
CA VAL A 497 -10.65 -20.17 8.24
C VAL A 497 -9.14 -20.27 8.34
N ASP A 498 -8.46 -19.28 7.77
CA ASP A 498 -7.03 -19.11 7.92
C ASP A 498 -6.76 -18.05 8.98
N ASN A 499 -6.22 -18.50 10.11
CA ASN A 499 -5.80 -17.63 11.19
C ASN A 499 -4.31 -17.85 11.52
N THR A 500 -3.51 -18.29 10.54
CA THR A 500 -2.06 -18.17 10.63
C THR A 500 -1.68 -16.74 10.26
N ALA A 501 -0.82 -16.10 11.05
CA ALA A 501 -0.37 -14.75 10.75
C ALA A 501 0.83 -14.79 9.77
N PRO A 502 0.83 -13.96 8.72
CA PRO A 502 1.96 -13.87 7.81
C PRO A 502 3.17 -13.21 8.48
N THR A 503 4.35 -13.40 7.89
CA THR A 503 5.61 -12.81 8.39
C THR A 503 6.36 -12.10 7.27
N ALA A 504 7.11 -11.05 7.61
CA ALA A 504 8.04 -10.37 6.71
C ALA A 504 9.50 -10.47 7.21
N PRO A 505 10.16 -11.63 7.07
CA PRO A 505 11.59 -11.74 7.34
C PRO A 505 12.39 -10.63 6.64
N ARG A 506 13.27 -9.97 7.39
CA ARG A 506 14.18 -8.95 6.87
C ARG A 506 15.60 -9.50 6.66
N GLU A 507 16.27 -8.96 5.67
CA GLU A 507 17.72 -9.04 5.48
C GLU A 507 18.26 -7.62 5.34
N LEU A 508 19.26 -7.25 6.14
CA LEU A 508 19.88 -5.93 6.14
C LEU A 508 21.25 -5.99 5.45
N SER A 509 21.64 -4.89 4.81
CA SER A 509 23.05 -4.66 4.44
C SER A 509 23.96 -4.80 5.67
N GLU A 510 25.20 -5.24 5.47
CA GLU A 510 26.16 -5.40 6.57
C GLU A 510 26.32 -4.07 7.36
N PRO A 511 26.08 -4.09 8.69
CA PRO A 511 26.34 -2.92 9.52
C PRO A 511 27.84 -2.75 9.76
N ALA A 512 28.25 -1.51 10.00
CA ALA A 512 29.60 -1.24 10.48
C ALA A 512 29.77 -1.78 11.90
N ALA A 513 28.80 -1.60 12.78
CA ALA A 513 28.84 -2.16 14.13
C ALA A 513 27.43 -2.39 14.68
N THR A 514 27.33 -3.07 15.81
CA THR A 514 26.05 -3.30 16.52
C THR A 514 26.05 -2.63 17.89
N ALA A 515 24.93 -2.04 18.28
CA ALA A 515 24.74 -1.33 19.55
C ALA A 515 23.70 -2.04 20.44
N GLY A 516 24.06 -3.18 21.03
CA GLY A 516 23.12 -3.98 21.83
C GLY A 516 22.30 -4.95 20.98
N GLU A 517 21.07 -5.24 21.39
CA GLU A 517 20.19 -6.18 20.70
C GLU A 517 19.45 -5.48 19.54
N ASP A 518 19.64 -5.98 18.33
CA ASP A 518 18.94 -5.56 17.09
C ASP A 518 18.98 -4.06 16.78
N HIS A 519 20.10 -3.44 17.12
CA HIS A 519 20.41 -2.06 16.79
C HIS A 519 21.72 -2.04 15.99
N HIS A 520 21.62 -1.65 14.74
CA HIS A 520 22.67 -1.70 13.74
C HIS A 520 23.18 -0.29 13.44
N ILE A 521 24.49 -0.09 13.40
CA ILE A 521 25.12 1.18 13.03
C ILE A 521 25.68 1.04 11.61
N HIS A 522 25.25 1.91 10.71
CA HIS A 522 25.64 1.92 9.31
C HIS A 522 26.36 3.22 8.95
N LEU A 523 27.31 3.12 8.02
CA LEU A 523 27.98 4.29 7.46
C LEU A 523 27.20 4.77 6.24
N ASN A 524 26.76 6.03 6.25
CA ASN A 524 26.08 6.75 5.17
C ASN A 524 24.71 6.23 4.71
N ALA A 525 24.47 4.92 4.71
CA ALA A 525 23.25 4.31 4.18
C ALA A 525 23.09 2.88 4.71
N PHE A 526 21.87 2.34 4.63
CA PHE A 526 21.63 0.90 4.76
C PHE A 526 20.63 0.43 3.70
N SER A 527 20.46 -0.88 3.56
CA SER A 527 19.44 -1.44 2.69
C SER A 527 18.72 -2.59 3.40
N MET A 528 17.45 -2.77 3.06
CA MET A 528 16.58 -3.80 3.63
C MET A 528 15.87 -4.57 2.52
N ARG A 529 16.00 -5.89 2.54
CA ARG A 529 15.10 -6.78 1.81
C ARG A 529 14.06 -7.33 2.76
N LEU A 530 12.79 -7.26 2.38
CA LEU A 530 11.73 -8.05 3.01
C LEU A 530 11.43 -9.26 2.14
N SER A 531 11.15 -10.40 2.78
CA SER A 531 10.71 -11.63 2.12
C SER A 531 9.36 -12.08 2.68
N PRO A 532 8.27 -11.34 2.41
CA PRO A 532 6.93 -11.66 2.93
C PRO A 532 6.55 -13.10 2.59
N ARG A 533 6.00 -13.81 3.57
CA ARG A 533 5.63 -15.22 3.44
C ARG A 533 4.52 -15.59 4.40
N ASP A 534 3.77 -16.59 3.98
CA ASP A 534 2.64 -17.16 4.67
C ASP A 534 2.56 -18.68 4.43
N ASP A 535 1.70 -19.41 5.14
CA ASP A 535 1.46 -20.84 4.91
C ASP A 535 0.35 -21.12 3.87
N GLY A 536 -0.37 -20.09 3.42
CA GLY A 536 -1.35 -20.13 2.34
C GLY A 536 -0.80 -19.91 0.92
N GLU A 537 -1.68 -20.03 -0.07
CA GLU A 537 -1.42 -19.65 -1.47
C GLU A 537 -1.79 -18.17 -1.71
N GLY A 538 -1.12 -17.54 -2.68
CA GLY A 538 -1.36 -16.15 -3.08
C GLY A 538 -0.19 -15.23 -2.78
N HIS A 539 -0.21 -14.04 -3.38
CA HIS A 539 0.80 -13.02 -3.11
C HIS A 539 0.68 -12.47 -1.68
N VAL A 540 1.80 -12.45 -0.95
CA VAL A 540 1.88 -11.87 0.41
C VAL A 540 2.49 -10.48 0.30
N VAL A 541 1.76 -9.48 0.77
CA VAL A 541 2.17 -8.08 0.71
C VAL A 541 3.10 -7.77 1.88
N GLY A 542 4.27 -7.20 1.61
CA GLY A 542 5.17 -6.69 2.64
C GLY A 542 4.94 -5.21 2.91
N GLU A 543 5.11 -4.78 4.14
CA GLU A 543 5.03 -3.37 4.52
C GLU A 543 6.12 -3.02 5.54
N PHE A 544 6.52 -1.75 5.55
CA PHE A 544 7.39 -1.19 6.58
C PHE A 544 7.01 0.26 6.89
N ARG A 545 7.48 0.77 8.03
CA ARG A 545 7.41 2.20 8.37
C ARG A 545 8.67 2.61 9.12
N VAL A 546 8.98 3.90 9.07
CA VAL A 546 10.14 4.50 9.73
C VAL A 546 9.65 5.48 10.79
N ASP A 547 10.19 5.38 11.99
CA ASP A 547 9.94 6.30 13.12
C ASP A 547 8.46 6.49 13.50
N GLY A 548 7.65 5.46 13.26
CA GLY A 548 6.22 5.48 13.57
C GLY A 548 5.36 6.25 12.57
N ASP A 549 5.93 6.66 11.43
CA ASP A 549 5.20 7.24 10.29
C ASP A 549 4.21 6.23 9.66
N GLY A 550 3.54 6.63 8.57
CA GLY A 550 2.62 5.77 7.84
C GLY A 550 3.23 4.47 7.35
N TRP A 551 2.41 3.42 7.26
CA TRP A 551 2.82 2.17 6.64
C TRP A 551 3.03 2.36 5.14
N HIS A 552 4.16 1.85 4.67
CA HIS A 552 4.60 1.93 3.29
C HIS A 552 4.76 0.52 2.72
N HIS A 553 4.12 0.26 1.59
CA HIS A 553 4.18 -1.02 0.89
C HIS A 553 5.60 -1.27 0.37
N TYR A 554 6.10 -2.49 0.58
CA TYR A 554 7.41 -2.91 0.13
C TYR A 554 7.35 -3.46 -1.30
N TYR A 555 8.16 -2.90 -2.18
CA TYR A 555 8.20 -3.25 -3.59
C TYR A 555 9.63 -3.56 -4.11
N GLY A 556 10.60 -3.72 -3.21
CA GLY A 556 12.01 -3.79 -3.59
C GLY A 556 12.59 -2.39 -3.82
N TRP A 557 13.05 -2.09 -5.03
CA TRP A 557 13.56 -0.77 -5.42
C TRP A 557 12.86 -0.27 -6.70
N PRO A 558 12.61 1.04 -6.89
CA PRO A 558 11.70 1.54 -7.94
C PRO A 558 12.02 1.09 -9.38
N ASP A 559 13.30 1.02 -9.74
CA ASP A 559 13.81 0.59 -11.06
C ASP A 559 14.38 -0.84 -11.07
N ASP A 560 14.40 -1.51 -9.92
CA ASP A 560 14.78 -2.92 -9.77
C ASP A 560 13.97 -3.59 -8.64
N PRO A 561 12.83 -4.25 -8.92
CA PRO A 561 12.05 -4.94 -7.89
C PRO A 561 12.82 -6.06 -7.19
N GLY A 562 13.91 -6.54 -7.81
CA GLY A 562 14.81 -7.53 -7.22
C GLY A 562 15.81 -6.94 -6.23
N ALA A 563 16.05 -5.63 -6.20
CA ALA A 563 16.99 -4.99 -5.29
C ALA A 563 16.38 -4.73 -3.89
N PRO A 564 17.20 -4.72 -2.82
CA PRO A 564 16.73 -4.30 -1.51
C PRO A 564 16.36 -2.82 -1.51
N PHE A 565 15.41 -2.44 -0.65
CA PHE A 565 15.03 -1.04 -0.48
C PHE A 565 16.18 -0.30 0.22
N ARG A 566 16.66 0.78 -0.38
CA ARG A 566 17.82 1.54 0.10
C ARG A 566 17.37 2.75 0.92
N PHE A 567 18.02 2.96 2.06
CA PHE A 567 17.79 4.09 2.95
C PHE A 567 19.02 4.99 3.02
N THR A 568 18.83 6.29 2.81
CA THR A 568 19.88 7.31 2.93
C THR A 568 19.31 8.55 3.64
N PRO A 569 20.15 9.40 4.26
CA PRO A 569 19.70 10.60 4.96
C PRO A 569 18.87 11.55 4.10
N ASP A 570 19.23 11.72 2.83
CA ASP A 570 18.54 12.62 1.88
C ASP A 570 17.66 11.86 0.86
N GLY A 571 17.63 10.54 0.93
CA GLY A 571 17.06 9.68 -0.12
C GLY A 571 17.96 9.55 -1.36
N THR A 572 17.49 8.79 -2.33
CA THR A 572 18.18 8.52 -3.60
C THR A 572 17.30 8.98 -4.75
N ASN A 573 17.83 9.84 -5.64
CA ASN A 573 17.14 10.25 -6.85
C ASN A 573 17.08 9.08 -7.85
N VAL A 574 15.88 8.67 -8.23
CA VAL A 574 15.56 7.73 -9.29
C VAL A 574 14.53 8.41 -10.20
N ASP A 575 14.91 8.68 -11.45
CA ASP A 575 14.08 9.33 -12.47
C ASP A 575 13.35 10.60 -11.97
N ASP A 576 14.11 11.49 -11.32
CA ASP A 576 13.68 12.79 -10.79
C ASP A 576 12.69 12.71 -9.60
N LEU A 577 12.61 11.57 -8.94
CA LEU A 577 11.96 11.40 -7.64
C LEU A 577 12.94 10.85 -6.62
N VAL A 578 12.80 11.27 -5.37
CA VAL A 578 13.64 10.79 -4.27
C VAL A 578 12.93 9.66 -3.55
N TYR A 579 13.66 8.56 -3.33
CA TYR A 579 13.17 7.38 -2.62
C TYR A 579 14.11 7.00 -1.47
N GLY A 580 13.53 6.45 -0.41
CA GLY A 580 14.23 5.94 0.76
C GLY A 580 14.96 7.02 1.56
N SER A 581 14.39 8.23 1.60
CA SER A 581 14.88 9.26 2.51
C SER A 581 14.54 8.92 3.96
N LEU A 582 15.50 9.12 4.85
CA LEU A 582 15.32 9.09 6.30
C LEU A 582 15.06 10.50 6.87
N GLY A 583 15.07 11.51 6.01
CA GLY A 583 14.89 12.91 6.39
C GLY A 583 13.44 13.25 6.74
N SER A 584 13.24 14.50 7.17
CA SER A 584 11.94 14.96 7.69
C SER A 584 10.82 15.05 6.65
N GLY A 585 11.10 14.84 5.36
CA GLY A 585 10.11 14.83 4.28
C GLY A 585 9.46 13.47 4.02
N GLY A 586 9.86 12.44 4.77
CA GLY A 586 9.39 11.06 4.61
C GLY A 586 10.09 10.32 3.48
N LEU A 587 9.64 9.08 3.23
CA LEU A 587 10.37 8.12 2.39
C LEU A 587 10.47 8.52 0.91
N SER A 588 9.49 9.27 0.40
CA SER A 588 9.42 9.65 -1.01
C SER A 588 8.97 11.10 -1.21
N THR A 589 9.79 11.89 -1.91
CA THR A 589 9.55 13.32 -2.19
C THR A 589 9.97 13.70 -3.62
N ALA A 590 9.51 14.86 -4.11
CA ALA A 590 10.06 15.40 -5.34
C ALA A 590 11.48 15.94 -5.12
N VAL A 591 12.32 15.88 -6.16
CA VAL A 591 13.75 16.27 -6.05
C VAL A 591 13.98 17.72 -5.61
N PHE A 592 13.06 18.63 -5.92
CA PHE A 592 13.14 20.04 -5.53
C PHE A 592 12.69 20.30 -4.08
N GLU A 593 12.09 19.31 -3.42
CA GLU A 593 11.66 19.42 -2.02
C GLU A 593 12.79 19.06 -1.05
N VAL A 594 13.81 18.31 -1.49
CA VAL A 594 14.87 17.76 -0.62
C VAL A 594 15.56 18.83 0.22
N ASP A 595 15.99 19.93 -0.39
CA ASP A 595 16.71 21.01 0.30
C ASP A 595 15.88 21.72 1.39
N GLY A 596 14.56 21.52 1.40
CA GLY A 596 13.63 22.03 2.42
C GLY A 596 13.50 21.14 3.66
N HIS A 597 14.10 19.95 3.66
CA HIS A 597 13.96 18.95 4.71
C HIS A 597 15.27 18.72 5.45
N GLU A 598 15.17 18.41 6.75
CA GLU A 598 16.32 18.02 7.56
C GLU A 598 16.76 16.60 7.16
N PRO A 599 18.03 16.36 6.83
CA PRO A 599 18.52 15.02 6.48
C PRO A 599 18.43 14.05 7.66
N GLY A 600 18.10 12.80 7.36
CA GLY A 600 17.94 11.71 8.34
C GLY A 600 19.24 11.12 8.85
N TRP A 601 20.14 11.93 9.39
CA TRP A 601 21.29 11.43 10.13
C TRP A 601 20.89 11.14 11.56
N GLY A 602 21.15 9.93 12.05
CA GLY A 602 20.71 9.56 13.40
C GLY A 602 20.20 8.14 13.50
N THR A 603 19.48 7.87 14.57
CA THR A 603 18.89 6.56 14.81
C THR A 603 17.42 6.55 14.45
N HIS A 604 17.06 5.60 13.60
CA HIS A 604 15.71 5.35 13.14
C HIS A 604 15.20 4.01 13.66
N THR A 605 13.91 3.94 13.94
CA THR A 605 13.22 2.68 14.22
C THR A 605 12.47 2.25 12.96
N VAL A 606 12.75 1.06 12.45
CA VAL A 606 12.06 0.50 11.30
C VAL A 606 11.20 -0.66 11.77
N GLU A 607 9.90 -0.54 11.56
CA GLU A 607 8.93 -1.62 11.79
C GLU A 607 8.53 -2.22 10.45
N HIS A 608 8.31 -3.53 10.41
CA HIS A 608 7.93 -4.24 9.19
C HIS A 608 6.95 -5.38 9.50
N ARG A 609 6.04 -5.64 8.56
CA ARG A 609 4.99 -6.65 8.68
C ARG A 609 4.58 -7.18 7.31
N ALA A 610 3.65 -8.13 7.30
CA ALA A 610 3.06 -8.67 6.08
C ALA A 610 1.53 -8.74 6.16
N VAL A 611 0.87 -8.78 5.01
CA VAL A 611 -0.56 -9.06 4.83
C VAL A 611 -0.71 -10.22 3.84
N ASP A 612 -1.46 -11.26 4.21
CA ASP A 612 -1.69 -12.42 3.35
C ASP A 612 -2.92 -12.26 2.42
N ALA A 613 -3.14 -13.24 1.55
CA ALA A 613 -4.26 -13.24 0.60
C ALA A 613 -5.64 -13.49 1.26
N ALA A 614 -5.66 -14.09 2.45
CA ALA A 614 -6.87 -14.24 3.27
C ALA A 614 -7.29 -12.89 3.88
N GLY A 615 -6.34 -11.99 4.10
CA GLY A 615 -6.51 -10.66 4.66
C GLY A 615 -5.91 -10.51 6.06
N ASN A 616 -5.23 -11.52 6.62
CA ASN A 616 -4.64 -11.39 7.95
C ASN A 616 -3.42 -10.46 7.90
N THR A 617 -3.29 -9.61 8.90
CA THR A 617 -2.12 -8.73 9.06
C THR A 617 -1.22 -9.27 10.17
N GLY A 618 0.04 -9.56 9.84
CA GLY A 618 1.04 -10.03 10.78
C GLY A 618 1.38 -8.98 11.85
N SER A 619 1.72 -9.44 13.05
CA SER A 619 2.29 -8.55 14.07
C SER A 619 3.62 -7.97 13.58
N PRO A 620 3.86 -6.66 13.76
CA PRO A 620 5.09 -6.05 13.29
C PRO A 620 6.29 -6.53 14.09
N ASP A 621 7.40 -6.74 13.40
CA ASP A 621 8.74 -6.87 14.00
C ASP A 621 9.51 -5.57 13.74
N SER A 622 10.55 -5.29 14.51
CA SER A 622 11.21 -3.98 14.50
C SER A 622 12.70 -4.09 14.74
N PHE A 623 13.49 -3.19 14.13
CA PHE A 623 14.91 -3.00 14.43
C PHE A 623 15.25 -1.52 14.50
N ARG A 624 16.42 -1.18 15.07
CA ARG A 624 16.97 0.18 15.03
C ARG A 624 18.15 0.26 14.09
N ALA A 625 18.23 1.32 13.30
CA ALA A 625 19.37 1.63 12.44
C ALA A 625 19.91 3.02 12.75
N THR A 626 21.17 3.13 13.14
CA THR A 626 21.87 4.42 13.23
C THR A 626 22.67 4.66 11.97
N VAL A 627 22.37 5.73 11.23
CA VAL A 627 23.14 6.15 10.06
C VAL A 627 24.08 7.27 10.46
N VAL A 628 25.38 7.02 10.34
CA VAL A 628 26.42 8.01 10.65
C VAL A 628 27.20 8.43 9.40
N PRO A 629 27.57 9.71 9.28
CA PRO A 629 28.38 10.20 8.16
C PRO A 629 29.81 9.71 8.29
N ALA A 630 30.35 9.11 7.24
CA ALA A 630 31.74 8.64 7.22
C ALA A 630 32.39 8.79 5.85
N ALA A 631 33.67 9.13 5.86
CA ALA A 631 34.51 9.04 4.67
C ALA A 631 34.95 7.58 4.44
N ASP A 632 35.31 7.27 3.20
CA ASP A 632 35.91 5.97 2.84
C ASP A 632 37.40 6.16 2.51
N PRO A 633 38.29 6.11 3.52
CA PRO A 633 39.73 6.30 3.29
C PRO A 633 40.35 5.05 2.65
N GLU A 634 41.03 5.23 1.52
CA GLU A 634 41.78 4.14 0.89
C GLU A 634 42.96 3.70 1.74
N CYS A 635 43.01 2.41 2.09
CA CYS A 635 44.10 1.81 2.85
C CYS A 635 45.40 1.82 2.02
N THR A 636 46.44 2.46 2.56
CA THR A 636 47.80 2.33 1.99
C THR A 636 48.48 1.03 2.44
N GLU A 637 48.07 0.51 3.60
CA GLU A 637 48.50 -0.77 4.14
C GLU A 637 47.30 -1.43 4.85
N THR A 638 47.09 -2.71 4.58
CA THR A 638 46.09 -3.53 5.29
C THR A 638 46.80 -4.61 6.07
N VAL A 639 46.51 -4.67 7.38
CA VAL A 639 47.08 -5.64 8.30
C VAL A 639 45.97 -6.55 8.79
N THR A 640 46.19 -7.86 8.66
CA THR A 640 45.31 -8.91 9.17
C THR A 640 46.08 -9.84 10.10
N GLY A 641 45.38 -10.68 10.85
CA GLY A 641 46.00 -11.67 11.73
C GLY A 641 46.65 -11.05 12.98
N THR A 642 47.73 -11.63 13.50
CA THR A 642 48.30 -11.21 14.81
C THR A 642 49.61 -10.43 14.65
N VAL A 643 49.63 -9.19 15.15
CA VAL A 643 50.82 -8.36 15.33
C VAL A 643 51.32 -8.48 16.76
N ARG A 644 52.62 -8.76 16.96
CA ARG A 644 53.22 -8.87 18.30
C ARG A 644 54.26 -7.78 18.51
N GLY A 645 54.23 -7.14 19.67
CA GLY A 645 55.19 -6.10 20.05
C GLY A 645 54.69 -4.67 19.88
N GLY A 646 53.43 -4.49 19.47
CA GLY A 646 52.84 -3.18 19.17
C GLY A 646 52.81 -2.88 17.68
N LEU A 647 52.27 -1.71 17.31
CA LEU A 647 52.18 -1.21 15.95
C LEU A 647 52.41 0.30 15.93
N ASP A 648 53.39 0.75 15.15
CA ASP A 648 53.65 2.17 14.89
C ASP A 648 53.10 2.53 13.49
N VAL A 649 52.18 3.48 13.44
CA VAL A 649 51.58 3.98 12.20
C VAL A 649 52.20 5.34 11.87
N ASP A 650 53.32 5.30 11.14
CA ASP A 650 54.16 6.48 10.88
C ASP A 650 53.63 7.40 9.76
N SER A 651 52.91 6.83 8.78
CA SER A 651 52.38 7.58 7.62
C SER A 651 51.32 6.77 6.88
N GLY A 652 50.55 7.43 6.01
CA GLY A 652 49.53 6.78 5.19
C GLY A 652 48.29 6.39 6.00
N VAL A 653 47.45 5.55 5.41
CA VAL A 653 46.27 4.95 6.05
C VAL A 653 46.58 3.47 6.30
N VAL A 654 46.71 3.10 7.58
CA VAL A 654 46.85 1.70 8.01
C VAL A 654 45.49 1.20 8.43
N CYS A 655 45.00 0.17 7.74
CA CYS A 655 43.75 -0.49 8.03
C CYS A 655 44.01 -1.82 8.73
N LEU A 656 43.45 -1.99 9.92
CA LEU A 656 43.44 -3.24 10.65
C LEU A 656 42.10 -3.92 10.39
N ASP A 657 42.13 -5.05 9.70
CA ASP A 657 40.94 -5.84 9.35
C ASP A 657 40.94 -7.14 10.16
N GLY A 658 40.08 -7.20 11.17
CA GLY A 658 39.98 -8.32 12.13
C GLY A 658 41.30 -8.63 12.87
N ALA A 659 42.25 -7.69 12.90
CA ALA A 659 43.60 -7.94 13.38
C ALA A 659 43.68 -7.93 14.92
N VAL A 660 44.64 -8.68 15.46
CA VAL A 660 44.97 -8.70 16.90
C VAL A 660 46.35 -8.10 17.11
N VAL A 661 46.40 -6.90 17.70
CA VAL A 661 47.67 -6.25 18.06
C VAL A 661 47.98 -6.51 19.54
N SER A 662 49.05 -7.24 19.80
CA SER A 662 49.56 -7.52 21.14
C SER A 662 50.70 -6.58 21.50
N GLY A 663 50.33 -5.40 22.02
CA GLY A 663 51.19 -4.26 22.33
C GLY A 663 50.43 -2.95 22.10
N GLY A 664 51.06 -1.81 22.40
CA GLY A 664 50.46 -0.49 22.14
C GLY A 664 50.39 -0.19 20.65
N VAL A 665 49.41 0.61 20.25
CA VAL A 665 49.32 1.20 18.91
C VAL A 665 49.60 2.68 19.02
N ASP A 666 50.59 3.18 18.28
CA ASP A 666 50.95 4.59 18.23
C ASP A 666 50.74 5.12 16.81
N VAL A 667 49.96 6.20 16.66
CA VAL A 667 49.66 6.84 15.37
C VAL A 667 50.31 8.20 15.30
N ALA A 668 51.23 8.36 14.35
CA ALA A 668 52.00 9.58 14.17
C ALA A 668 51.17 10.70 13.53
N ALA A 669 51.65 11.93 13.67
CA ALA A 669 50.99 13.10 13.10
C ALA A 669 50.83 13.00 11.58
N GLY A 670 49.61 13.24 11.08
CA GLY A 670 49.26 13.14 9.67
C GLY A 670 49.04 11.71 9.15
N ALA A 671 49.32 10.67 9.93
CA ALA A 671 48.98 9.29 9.60
C ALA A 671 47.54 8.98 10.01
N SER A 672 46.97 7.92 9.45
CA SER A 672 45.60 7.48 9.70
C SER A 672 45.54 6.02 10.13
N LEU A 673 44.68 5.74 11.10
CA LEU A 673 44.37 4.38 11.55
C LEU A 673 42.87 4.12 11.37
N VAL A 674 42.55 3.05 10.66
CA VAL A 674 41.19 2.51 10.57
C VAL A 674 41.23 1.09 11.10
N VAL A 675 40.37 0.78 12.05
CA VAL A 675 40.24 -0.56 12.63
C VAL A 675 38.82 -1.02 12.44
N ASP A 676 38.67 -2.17 11.80
CA ASP A 676 37.41 -2.83 11.56
C ASP A 676 37.45 -4.23 12.17
N GLY A 677 36.70 -4.42 13.25
CA GLY A 677 36.78 -5.59 14.11
C GLY A 677 38.13 -5.73 14.84
N GLY A 678 38.36 -6.91 15.42
CA GLY A 678 39.66 -7.27 15.99
C GLY A 678 39.91 -6.77 17.44
N SER A 679 41.18 -6.80 17.88
CA SER A 679 41.53 -6.57 19.29
C SER A 679 42.88 -5.87 19.48
N LEU A 680 42.89 -4.72 20.17
CA LEU A 680 44.08 -3.97 20.54
C LEU A 680 44.43 -4.20 22.02
N ARG A 681 45.50 -4.96 22.29
CA ARG A 681 45.92 -5.42 23.64
C ARG A 681 47.10 -4.64 24.20
N GLY A 682 47.03 -3.32 24.17
CA GLY A 682 48.06 -2.45 24.75
C GLY A 682 47.72 -0.95 24.79
N GLY A 683 46.51 -0.56 24.39
CA GLY A 683 46.07 0.83 24.27
C GLY A 683 46.37 1.42 22.89
N LEU A 684 45.76 2.57 22.62
CA LEU A 684 45.91 3.35 21.39
C LEU A 684 46.28 4.79 21.76
N ASN A 685 47.32 5.31 21.14
CA ASN A 685 47.75 6.69 21.30
C ASN A 685 47.92 7.34 19.92
N ALA A 686 47.12 8.35 19.64
CA ALA A 686 47.17 9.12 18.40
C ALA A 686 47.32 10.61 18.73
N ASP A 687 48.38 11.24 18.24
CA ASP A 687 48.67 12.66 18.47
C ASP A 687 48.92 13.35 17.13
N GLY A 688 48.00 14.24 16.73
CA GLY A 688 48.06 14.92 15.43
C GLY A 688 47.71 14.04 14.23
N ALA A 689 47.14 12.86 14.44
CA ALA A 689 46.74 11.94 13.36
C ALA A 689 45.73 12.59 12.41
N HIS A 690 45.70 12.16 11.15
CA HIS A 690 44.69 12.63 10.20
C HIS A 690 43.33 12.03 10.53
N THR A 691 43.20 10.70 10.45
CA THR A 691 41.97 9.94 10.74
C THR A 691 42.21 8.88 11.81
N VAL A 692 41.27 8.72 12.74
CA VAL A 692 41.23 7.58 13.67
C VAL A 692 39.81 7.02 13.71
N ARG A 693 39.61 5.84 13.12
CA ARG A 693 38.33 5.12 13.15
C ARG A 693 38.49 3.76 13.82
N LEU A 694 37.65 3.49 14.82
CA LEU A 694 37.52 2.19 15.47
C LEU A 694 36.08 1.70 15.31
N THR A 695 35.90 0.54 14.70
CA THR A 695 34.59 -0.06 14.44
C THR A 695 34.61 -1.49 14.99
N ASP A 696 33.60 -1.85 15.78
CA ASP A 696 33.46 -3.19 16.40
C ASP A 696 34.77 -3.72 17.05
N THR A 697 35.53 -2.82 17.66
CA THR A 697 36.90 -3.11 18.10
C THR A 697 36.97 -3.35 19.60
N GLU A 698 37.65 -4.42 20.05
CA GLU A 698 37.98 -4.59 21.47
C GLU A 698 39.32 -3.91 21.81
N VAL A 699 39.31 -2.93 22.73
CA VAL A 699 40.54 -2.28 23.21
C VAL A 699 40.78 -2.54 24.70
N ARG A 700 41.83 -3.32 24.98
CA ARG A 700 42.30 -3.66 26.33
C ARG A 700 43.44 -2.76 26.79
N GLY A 701 43.18 -1.46 26.83
CA GLY A 701 44.12 -0.44 27.26
C GLY A 701 43.50 0.96 27.19
N ALA A 702 44.24 1.98 27.60
CA ALA A 702 43.77 3.36 27.46
C ALA A 702 43.79 3.77 25.98
N VAL A 703 42.77 4.50 25.54
CA VAL A 703 42.70 5.15 24.23
C VAL A 703 42.82 6.65 24.41
N ARG A 704 43.81 7.24 23.74
CA ARG A 704 44.04 8.68 23.70
C ARG A 704 44.12 9.13 22.25
N VAL A 705 43.20 10.00 21.84
CA VAL A 705 43.20 10.61 20.51
C VAL A 705 43.19 12.12 20.70
N SER A 706 44.25 12.78 20.23
CA SER A 706 44.48 14.20 20.47
C SER A 706 44.87 14.93 19.18
N GLY A 707 44.29 16.10 18.97
CA GLY A 707 44.69 17.03 17.92
C GLY A 707 44.51 16.51 16.50
N THR A 708 43.56 15.60 16.23
CA THR A 708 43.35 15.11 14.86
C THR A 708 42.89 16.21 13.92
N THR A 709 43.20 16.03 12.62
CA THR A 709 42.91 17.02 11.58
C THR A 709 41.73 16.65 10.67
N SER A 710 41.15 15.48 10.84
CA SER A 710 40.01 14.97 10.07
C SER A 710 39.11 14.08 10.95
N GLU A 711 38.77 12.87 10.51
CA GLU A 711 37.75 12.03 11.17
C GLU A 711 38.24 11.38 12.48
N VAL A 712 37.41 11.45 13.52
CA VAL A 712 37.50 10.60 14.71
C VAL A 712 36.18 9.92 14.95
N MET A 713 36.19 8.58 14.91
CA MET A 713 34.99 7.76 15.01
C MET A 713 35.26 6.51 15.84
N VAL A 714 34.39 6.23 16.80
CA VAL A 714 34.40 4.99 17.59
C VAL A 714 32.96 4.46 17.60
N LEU A 715 32.75 3.32 16.95
CA LEU A 715 31.43 2.69 16.76
C LEU A 715 31.41 1.30 17.37
N GLY A 716 30.37 1.00 18.15
CA GLY A 716 30.08 -0.34 18.68
C GLY A 716 31.24 -1.04 19.38
N SER A 717 32.23 -0.28 19.90
CA SER A 717 33.50 -0.84 20.37
C SER A 717 33.50 -1.10 21.87
N GLU A 718 34.23 -2.14 22.29
CA GLU A 718 34.40 -2.51 23.70
C GLU A 718 35.74 -1.98 24.24
N LEU A 719 35.67 -0.98 25.13
CA LEU A 719 36.82 -0.29 25.68
C LEU A 719 36.94 -0.60 27.18
N THR A 720 37.89 -1.45 27.57
CA THR A 720 38.08 -1.77 28.99
C THR A 720 38.96 -0.75 29.74
N GLY A 721 39.60 0.18 29.01
CA GLY A 721 40.39 1.27 29.57
C GLY A 721 39.70 2.63 29.42
N SER A 722 40.37 3.69 29.89
CA SER A 722 39.88 5.07 29.73
C SER A 722 39.93 5.50 28.26
N LEU A 723 38.92 6.25 27.82
CA LEU A 723 38.85 6.90 26.50
C LEU A 723 38.98 8.42 26.68
N ALA A 724 39.97 9.02 26.02
CA ALA A 724 40.23 10.45 26.06
C ALA A 724 40.31 11.05 24.64
N LEU A 725 39.38 11.96 24.34
CA LEU A 725 39.33 12.73 23.09
C LEU A 725 39.62 14.21 23.36
N HIS A 726 40.79 14.71 22.94
CA HIS A 726 41.22 16.07 23.27
C HIS A 726 41.60 16.90 22.05
N GLY A 727 40.93 18.03 21.83
CA GLY A 727 41.36 19.01 20.83
C GLY A 727 41.24 18.51 19.39
N ASN A 728 40.41 17.50 19.12
CA ASN A 728 40.24 16.94 17.79
C ASN A 728 39.37 17.86 16.93
N THR A 729 39.74 18.04 15.67
CA THR A 729 38.93 18.78 14.70
C THR A 729 38.28 17.78 13.77
N GLN A 730 36.96 17.61 13.91
CA GLN A 730 36.19 16.76 13.00
C GLN A 730 35.94 17.55 11.71
N VAL A 731 36.42 17.03 10.59
CA VAL A 731 36.06 17.51 9.27
C VAL A 731 34.82 16.72 8.83
N PRO A 732 33.71 17.38 8.46
CA PRO A 732 32.53 16.68 7.98
C PRO A 732 32.84 15.81 6.76
N SER A 733 32.25 14.61 6.72
CA SER A 733 32.30 13.74 5.55
C SER A 733 31.79 14.49 4.30
N PRO A 734 32.31 14.20 3.09
CA PRO A 734 31.72 14.69 1.84
C PRO A 734 30.25 14.30 1.63
N THR A 735 29.78 13.27 2.35
CA THR A 735 28.37 12.85 2.35
C THR A 735 27.49 13.68 3.26
N TRP A 736 28.05 14.52 4.15
CA TRP A 736 27.29 15.30 5.11
C TRP A 736 26.46 16.40 4.43
N THR A 737 25.16 16.35 4.67
CA THR A 737 24.14 17.28 4.16
C THR A 737 23.43 18.06 5.26
N GLY A 738 23.74 17.80 6.54
CA GLY A 738 23.11 18.46 7.69
C GLY A 738 23.70 19.84 8.01
N ASP A 739 23.67 20.23 9.29
CA ASP A 739 24.10 21.55 9.77
C ASP A 739 25.45 22.02 9.15
N PRO A 740 25.54 23.25 8.62
CA PRO A 740 26.77 23.77 7.99
C PRO A 740 27.99 23.86 8.93
N GLY A 741 27.76 23.88 10.25
CA GLY A 741 28.79 23.79 11.28
C GLY A 741 29.37 22.37 11.46
N GLY A 742 28.75 21.37 10.84
CA GLY A 742 29.18 19.97 10.87
C GLY A 742 28.84 19.24 12.17
N TYR A 743 29.41 18.05 12.31
CA TYR A 743 29.32 17.22 13.51
C TYR A 743 30.71 17.05 14.13
N GLY A 744 30.79 16.79 15.44
CA GLY A 744 32.06 16.52 16.11
C GLY A 744 32.46 15.04 16.04
N PRO A 745 33.54 14.64 16.72
CA PRO A 745 33.94 13.24 16.79
C PRO A 745 32.77 12.33 17.18
N VAL A 746 32.68 11.18 16.53
CA VAL A 746 31.54 10.26 16.67
C VAL A 746 31.84 9.19 17.71
N LEU A 747 31.04 9.12 18.76
CA LEU A 747 31.04 8.05 19.75
C LEU A 747 29.64 7.43 19.79
N ALA A 748 29.43 6.32 19.09
CA ALA A 748 28.11 5.71 18.94
C ALA A 748 28.12 4.22 19.34
N GLY A 749 27.21 3.83 20.24
CA GLY A 749 26.97 2.41 20.59
C GLY A 749 28.10 1.70 21.34
N ASN A 750 29.04 2.42 21.96
CA ASN A 750 30.23 1.81 22.57
C ASN A 750 29.98 1.33 24.01
N SER A 751 30.72 0.32 24.49
CA SER A 751 30.81 0.01 25.93
C SER A 751 32.17 0.45 26.48
N VAL A 752 32.16 1.39 27.43
CA VAL A 752 33.37 1.98 28.03
C VAL A 752 33.42 1.66 29.52
N ARG A 753 34.31 0.75 29.92
CA ARG A 753 34.51 0.34 31.32
C ARG A 753 35.53 1.20 32.09
N GLY A 754 36.12 2.18 31.43
CA GLY A 754 37.00 3.20 32.02
C GLY A 754 36.36 4.59 32.09
N SER A 755 37.16 5.59 32.46
CA SER A 755 36.71 7.00 32.42
C SER A 755 36.61 7.51 30.97
N LEU A 756 35.56 8.25 30.64
CA LEU A 756 35.39 8.93 29.36
C LEU A 756 35.60 10.44 29.53
N SER A 757 36.55 11.02 28.80
CA SER A 757 36.81 12.46 28.88
C SER A 757 36.97 13.07 27.50
N CYS A 758 36.19 14.12 27.22
CA CYS A 758 36.23 14.80 25.95
C CYS A 758 36.35 16.30 26.16
N THR A 759 37.39 16.94 25.65
CA THR A 759 37.63 18.37 25.88
C THR A 759 38.23 19.06 24.68
N GLY A 760 37.68 20.22 24.31
CA GLY A 760 38.22 21.06 23.24
C GLY A 760 38.06 20.48 21.83
N ASN A 761 37.26 19.44 21.64
CA ASN A 761 36.92 18.94 20.31
C ASN A 761 36.01 19.95 19.59
N SER A 762 36.15 20.06 18.27
CA SER A 762 35.38 20.99 17.46
C SER A 762 34.88 20.33 16.18
N PRO A 763 33.56 20.29 15.93
CA PRO A 763 32.45 20.51 16.87
C PRO A 763 32.46 19.57 18.09
N ALA A 764 31.48 19.73 19.00
CA ALA A 764 31.32 18.85 20.16
C ALA A 764 30.92 17.42 19.74
N ILE A 765 31.26 16.44 20.57
CA ILE A 765 31.06 15.01 20.34
C ILE A 765 29.58 14.71 20.02
N ALA A 766 29.35 13.78 19.08
CA ALA A 766 28.03 13.30 18.67
C ALA A 766 27.92 11.78 18.80
N ASP A 767 26.73 11.26 19.12
CA ASP A 767 26.43 9.83 19.21
C ASP A 767 25.36 9.36 18.22
N PHE A 768 24.72 10.29 17.49
CA PHE A 768 23.67 10.02 16.52
C PHE A 768 22.51 9.17 17.08
N GLY A 769 22.27 9.21 18.40
CA GLY A 769 21.20 8.45 19.07
C GLY A 769 21.52 6.99 19.40
N ALA A 770 22.73 6.52 19.09
CA ALA A 770 23.25 5.24 19.56
C ALA A 770 23.99 5.43 20.88
N ALA A 771 23.25 5.21 21.98
CA ALA A 771 23.74 5.43 23.33
C ALA A 771 25.03 4.62 23.64
N ASN A 772 25.93 5.22 24.41
CA ASN A 772 27.14 4.58 24.90
C ASN A 772 26.91 4.03 26.31
N ASP A 773 27.35 2.80 26.59
CA ASP A 773 27.34 2.21 27.93
C ASP A 773 28.64 2.53 28.68
N VAL A 774 28.64 3.60 29.47
CA VAL A 774 29.83 4.06 30.21
C VAL A 774 29.68 3.75 31.71
N THR A 775 30.54 2.88 32.24
CA THR A 775 30.52 2.55 33.68
C THR A 775 31.46 3.41 34.53
N GLY A 776 32.38 4.15 33.90
CA GLY A 776 33.30 5.07 34.57
C GLY A 776 32.79 6.51 34.63
N SER A 777 33.64 7.44 35.09
CA SER A 777 33.29 8.86 35.12
C SER A 777 33.31 9.46 33.72
N THR A 778 32.25 10.20 33.34
CA THR A 778 32.19 11.04 32.13
C THR A 778 32.58 12.48 32.46
N ALA A 779 33.26 13.18 31.55
CA ALA A 779 33.69 14.57 31.76
C ALA A 779 33.79 15.38 30.47
N GLY A 780 33.60 16.71 30.60
CA GLY A 780 33.71 17.67 29.51
C GLY A 780 32.56 17.55 28.51
N GLN A 781 32.88 17.56 27.22
CA GLN A 781 31.91 17.45 26.12
C GLN A 781 31.17 16.12 26.11
N CYS A 782 31.74 15.05 26.68
CA CYS A 782 31.09 13.74 26.79
C CYS A 782 30.29 13.55 28.08
N ALA A 783 30.06 14.58 28.89
CA ALA A 783 29.37 14.45 30.18
C ALA A 783 27.88 14.09 30.05
N HIS A 784 27.30 14.25 28.86
CA HIS A 784 25.90 13.96 28.56
C HIS A 784 25.67 12.61 27.88
N LEU A 785 26.77 11.92 27.51
CA LEU A 785 26.76 10.63 26.82
C LEU A 785 26.60 9.44 27.78
#